data_AF-A0AAV1DM15-F1
#
_entry.id   AF-A0AAV1DM15-F1
#
_cell.length_a   1.000
_cell.length_b   1.000
_cell.length_c   1.000
_cell.angle_alpha   90.00
_cell.angle_beta   90.00
_cell.angle_gamma   90.00
#
_symmetry.space_group_name_H-M   'P 1'
#
loop_
_entity.id
_entity.type
_entity.pdbx_description
1 polymer ?
#
loop_
_entity_poly.entity_id
_entity_poly.type
_entity_poly.pdbx_seq_one_letter_code
_entity_poly.pdbx_strand_id
1 'polypeptide(L)'
;MSLPPNLILSPANPEWLNKGDNAWQLISGTLVGLQSVPGLVILYGSIVKKKWAVNSAFMALYAFAAVLVCWVGWGYQLSFGDNFIRFLGKPDTALSQKFLLRQAFAGRFPNATMVYFQFVFAAITLILICGAVLGRMNFYAWMLFVPLWLTFSYTVAAYSIWCPDGWLFRLGLIDYSGGFVIHLSSGVAGFTAAYWVGPRASKDRERFPPNNILLMLAGAGLLWMGWTGFNGGDPYAASIDASLAVINTHICAATSLLTWTFLDILFFEKPSVIGATQGMITGLVCITPAAGIVQGWAAIIMGVMSGSIPWFTMMVLHKKIWLLKQVDDTLAVFHTHAVAGSLGGILAGVFANPKLSRLFYNVDSWPRYIGLFYGFHDRKFEAGFRQLSVQLLGIAFVTVWNLVMTSLICLLIGLVTPLRLPEKDLNEGDEAVHGEQAYALWGNGDKCLDFKLEKQFELSSNPNILAMFGKSTTSDLPDWMNKGDNAWQLTAATLVGLQCVPGLVILYGSIVKKKWAVNSAFMALYAFAAVMVCWVMWAYRMSFGDKLLPFVGIPNVSLDQKFLLQKAFLGAFPNATMVYFQFVFAAITVILIAGALLGRMNFRAWMIFVPLWLTFSYTITAFSIWCPDGWLSTMGIIDFAGGYVIHVASGVAGFTAAFWVGPRSVRDRETFFPNNMLSMLTGVGLLWLGWTGFNGGGPFAVSTDASLAILNTHVCTATSLLTWISLDMIVFKKPSVLGATQGIITGLVCITPAAGVVQGWAAIIMGLLSGSIPWFTMMILQKKISVLRKVDDTLGVLHTHCVAGCLGGILTGIFAEPKLNRIFYLVDNWEHYTGLAYAVHDGRAKAGLRQVGIQLLGIVFVVILNVVITTLIFLVIKAVVPLRLTEEALNMGDESVHGEEAYALYGDGEKNENYKQTAAYGFA
;
A
#
# COMPACT_ATOMS: atom_id res chain seq x y z
N MET A 1 21.48 36.99 10.61
CA MET A 1 22.23 35.76 10.23
C MET A 1 21.33 35.01 9.27
N SER A 2 21.76 34.73 8.04
CA SER A 2 20.96 33.92 7.09
C SER A 2 20.81 32.51 7.64
N LEU A 3 19.60 31.93 7.55
CA LEU A 3 19.41 30.51 7.88
C LEU A 3 20.34 29.64 7.03
N PRO A 4 20.88 28.53 7.57
CA PRO A 4 21.68 27.63 6.75
C PRO A 4 20.83 27.07 5.59
N PRO A 5 21.46 26.69 4.47
CA PRO A 5 20.73 26.35 3.24
C PRO A 5 19.68 25.23 3.39
N ASN A 6 19.86 24.34 4.36
CA ASN A 6 18.94 23.26 4.70
C ASN A 6 17.67 23.68 5.46
N LEU A 7 17.60 24.95 5.89
CA LEU A 7 16.51 25.59 6.64
C LEU A 7 15.89 26.78 5.89
N ILE A 8 16.21 26.97 4.60
CA ILE A 8 15.62 28.05 3.80
C ILE A 8 14.11 27.84 3.70
N LEU A 9 13.36 28.84 4.16
CA LEU A 9 11.90 28.86 4.09
C LEU A 9 11.44 29.06 2.65
N SER A 10 10.38 28.35 2.27
CA SER A 10 9.73 28.50 0.98
C SER A 10 8.24 28.19 1.10
N PRO A 11 7.40 28.46 0.08
CA PRO A 11 6.02 27.99 0.08
C PRO A 11 5.88 26.45 0.24
N ALA A 12 6.89 25.69 -0.19
CA ALA A 12 6.99 24.24 0.00
C ALA A 12 7.43 23.85 1.43
N ASN A 13 8.21 24.72 2.08
CA ASN A 13 8.80 24.54 3.40
C ASN A 13 8.49 25.76 4.30
N PRO A 14 7.23 25.90 4.75
CA PRO A 14 6.84 27.00 5.63
C PRO A 14 7.46 26.85 7.02
N GLU A 15 7.51 27.95 7.78
CA GLU A 15 8.17 28.02 9.10
C GLU A 15 7.67 26.98 10.10
N TRP A 16 6.38 26.63 10.06
CA TRP A 16 5.77 25.68 10.97
C TRP A 16 6.06 24.20 10.62
N LEU A 17 6.59 23.90 9.44
CA LEU A 17 6.78 22.53 8.95
C LEU A 17 8.02 21.89 9.58
N ASN A 18 7.81 20.83 10.35
CA ASN A 18 8.87 19.93 10.78
C ASN A 18 9.00 18.77 9.79
N LYS A 19 10.13 18.74 9.07
CA LYS A 19 10.42 17.70 8.07
C LYS A 19 10.57 16.30 8.68
N GLY A 20 11.07 16.18 9.91
CA GLY A 20 11.16 14.90 10.61
C GLY A 20 9.79 14.34 10.97
N ASP A 21 8.92 15.20 11.53
CA ASP A 21 7.55 14.81 11.88
C ASP A 21 6.74 14.45 10.63
N ASN A 22 6.84 15.25 9.56
CA ASN A 22 6.15 14.95 8.31
C ASN A 22 6.67 13.64 7.68
N ALA A 23 7.98 13.41 7.67
CA ALA A 23 8.56 12.17 7.13
C ALA A 23 8.05 10.95 7.87
N TRP A 24 8.04 11.01 9.20
CA TRP A 24 7.53 9.95 10.05
C TRP A 24 6.04 9.69 9.82
N GLN A 25 5.23 10.75 9.66
CA GLN A 25 3.81 10.60 9.45
C GLN A 25 3.47 9.99 8.08
N LEU A 26 4.20 10.38 7.02
CA LEU A 26 4.01 9.83 5.68
C LEU A 26 4.34 8.33 5.62
N ILE A 27 5.46 7.91 6.23
CA ILE A 27 5.77 6.47 6.32
C ILE A 27 4.81 5.74 7.25
N SER A 28 4.39 6.34 8.37
CA SER A 28 3.43 5.74 9.30
C SER A 28 2.09 5.45 8.60
N GLY A 29 1.54 6.41 7.85
CA GLY A 29 0.34 6.18 7.05
C GLY A 29 0.52 5.09 5.99
N THR A 30 1.70 5.02 5.37
CA THR A 30 2.02 3.98 4.38
C THR A 30 2.14 2.60 5.00
N LEU A 31 2.74 2.49 6.20
CA LEU A 31 2.82 1.24 6.95
C LEU A 31 1.43 0.70 7.32
N VAL A 32 0.49 1.57 7.73
CA VAL A 32 -0.92 1.19 7.97
C VAL A 32 -1.63 0.84 6.65
N GLY A 33 -1.31 1.54 5.57
CA GLY A 33 -1.75 1.16 4.22
C GLY A 33 -1.27 -0.25 3.82
N LEU A 34 -0.03 -0.62 4.17
CA LEU A 34 0.52 -1.96 3.94
C LEU A 34 -0.17 -3.03 4.79
N GLN A 35 -0.64 -2.70 6.01
CA GLN A 35 -1.50 -3.59 6.79
C GLN A 35 -2.82 -3.86 6.06
N SER A 36 -3.36 -2.86 5.36
CA SER A 36 -4.64 -2.98 4.67
C SER A 36 -4.54 -3.78 3.37
N VAL A 37 -3.73 -3.34 2.41
CA VAL A 37 -3.88 -3.78 1.01
C VAL A 37 -2.94 -4.87 0.51
N PRO A 38 -1.70 -5.09 0.96
CA PRO A 38 -1.25 -6.47 0.92
C PRO A 38 -1.73 -7.20 2.18
N GLY A 39 -1.54 -6.66 3.38
CA GLY A 39 -1.73 -7.38 4.64
C GLY A 39 -3.09 -8.07 4.82
N LEU A 40 -4.18 -7.31 4.97
CA LEU A 40 -5.51 -7.88 5.23
C LEU A 40 -6.11 -8.53 4.00
N VAL A 41 -5.85 -8.00 2.80
CA VAL A 41 -6.30 -8.62 1.53
C VAL A 41 -5.82 -10.07 1.45
N ILE A 42 -4.54 -10.32 1.72
CA ILE A 42 -3.97 -11.67 1.62
C ILE A 42 -4.28 -12.49 2.86
N LEU A 43 -4.32 -11.89 4.05
CA LEU A 43 -4.73 -12.61 5.27
C LEU A 43 -6.14 -13.16 5.10
N TYR A 44 -7.09 -12.31 4.68
CA TYR A 44 -8.50 -12.71 4.51
C TYR A 44 -8.70 -13.64 3.34
N GLY A 45 -8.02 -13.40 2.21
CA GLY A 45 -8.07 -14.30 1.07
C GLY A 45 -7.54 -15.69 1.39
N SER A 46 -6.53 -15.82 2.25
CA SER A 46 -5.85 -17.09 2.51
C SER A 46 -6.37 -17.88 3.72
N ILE A 47 -6.96 -17.21 4.72
CA ILE A 47 -7.51 -17.83 5.93
C ILE A 47 -8.88 -18.50 5.70
N VAL A 48 -9.62 -18.08 4.67
CA VAL A 48 -10.91 -18.67 4.30
C VAL A 48 -10.72 -19.93 3.43
N LYS A 49 -11.80 -20.66 3.14
CA LYS A 49 -11.75 -21.75 2.15
C LYS A 49 -11.38 -21.22 0.76
N LYS A 50 -10.74 -22.05 -0.07
CA LYS A 50 -10.32 -21.71 -1.46
C LYS A 50 -11.43 -21.06 -2.28
N LYS A 51 -12.67 -21.53 -2.14
CA LYS A 51 -13.84 -21.00 -2.87
C LYS A 51 -14.28 -19.58 -2.45
N TRP A 52 -13.67 -18.98 -1.43
CA TRP A 52 -14.01 -17.65 -0.93
C TRP A 52 -12.82 -16.68 -0.96
N ALA A 53 -11.68 -17.13 -1.47
CA ALA A 53 -10.43 -16.42 -1.37
C ALA A 53 -10.46 -15.13 -2.19
N VAL A 54 -10.99 -15.19 -3.41
CA VAL A 54 -11.06 -14.03 -4.32
C VAL A 54 -12.03 -12.99 -3.76
N ASN A 55 -13.25 -13.39 -3.41
CA ASN A 55 -14.25 -12.48 -2.86
C ASN A 55 -13.77 -11.83 -1.56
N SER A 56 -13.11 -12.57 -0.66
CA SER A 56 -12.64 -12.03 0.62
C SER A 56 -11.54 -10.98 0.43
N ALA A 57 -10.55 -11.28 -0.43
CA ALA A 57 -9.50 -10.33 -0.78
C ALA A 57 -10.08 -9.08 -1.46
N PHE A 58 -11.07 -9.28 -2.33
CA PHE A 58 -11.66 -8.21 -3.12
C PHE A 58 -12.60 -7.31 -2.32
N MET A 59 -13.34 -7.84 -1.36
CA MET A 59 -14.12 -7.04 -0.39
C MET A 59 -13.22 -6.07 0.38
N ALA A 60 -12.00 -6.50 0.78
CA ALA A 60 -11.03 -5.64 1.44
C ALA A 60 -10.48 -4.53 0.52
N LEU A 61 -10.14 -4.87 -0.74
CA LEU A 61 -9.70 -3.89 -1.75
C LEU A 61 -10.76 -2.83 -2.04
N TYR A 62 -12.01 -3.27 -2.25
CA TYR A 62 -13.12 -2.38 -2.46
C TYR A 62 -13.31 -1.43 -1.26
N ALA A 63 -13.27 -1.96 -0.04
CA ALA A 63 -13.45 -1.16 1.16
C ALA A 63 -12.38 -0.06 1.29
N PHE A 64 -11.12 -0.40 1.04
CA PHE A 64 -10.03 0.58 1.03
C PHE A 64 -10.27 1.73 0.04
N ALA A 65 -10.66 1.39 -1.20
CA ALA A 65 -10.89 2.36 -2.26
C ALA A 65 -12.13 3.24 -2.01
N ALA A 66 -13.25 2.63 -1.66
CA ALA A 66 -14.52 3.31 -1.40
C ALA A 66 -14.41 4.25 -0.18
N VAL A 67 -13.73 3.80 0.88
CA VAL A 67 -13.48 4.64 2.05
C VAL A 67 -12.68 5.86 1.66
N LEU A 68 -11.64 5.76 0.83
CA LEU A 68 -10.83 6.92 0.46
C LEU A 68 -11.64 8.00 -0.25
N VAL A 69 -12.44 7.62 -1.24
CA VAL A 69 -13.26 8.57 -2.01
C VAL A 69 -14.29 9.25 -1.12
N CYS A 70 -14.97 8.49 -0.24
CA CYS A 70 -15.91 9.05 0.73
C CYS A 70 -15.21 9.91 1.78
N TRP A 71 -14.00 9.52 2.20
CA TRP A 71 -13.20 10.20 3.21
C TRP A 71 -12.81 11.61 2.77
N VAL A 72 -12.27 11.75 1.56
CA VAL A 72 -11.93 13.07 1.01
C VAL A 72 -13.16 13.86 0.57
N GLY A 73 -14.27 13.18 0.26
CA GLY A 73 -15.54 13.81 -0.12
C GLY A 73 -16.29 14.44 1.05
N TRP A 74 -16.39 13.73 2.18
CA TRP A 74 -17.08 14.22 3.38
C TRP A 74 -16.60 13.60 4.70
N GLY A 75 -16.05 12.38 4.70
CA GLY A 75 -15.74 11.62 5.91
C GLY A 75 -14.71 12.28 6.83
N TYR A 76 -13.67 12.92 6.27
CA TYR A 76 -12.67 13.63 7.08
C TYR A 76 -13.29 14.79 7.85
N GLN A 77 -14.09 15.63 7.18
CA GLN A 77 -14.69 16.82 7.80
C GLN A 77 -15.80 16.44 8.80
N LEU A 78 -16.53 15.34 8.55
CA LEU A 78 -17.45 14.78 9.55
C LEU A 78 -16.71 14.29 10.81
N SER A 79 -15.47 13.84 10.68
CA SER A 79 -14.66 13.28 11.78
C SER A 79 -13.84 14.34 12.53
N PHE A 80 -13.29 15.32 11.82
CA PHE A 80 -12.29 16.28 12.35
C PHE A 80 -12.55 17.74 11.95
N GLY A 81 -13.66 18.03 11.27
CA GLY A 81 -14.05 19.38 10.88
C GLY A 81 -14.79 20.14 11.98
N ASP A 82 -15.31 21.31 11.63
CA ASP A 82 -16.03 22.20 12.54
C ASP A 82 -17.25 21.50 13.17
N ASN A 83 -17.58 21.82 14.43
CA ASN A 83 -18.72 21.24 15.12
C ASN A 83 -20.04 21.49 14.36
N PHE A 84 -20.80 20.41 14.11
CA PHE A 84 -22.16 20.48 13.59
C PHE A 84 -23.19 20.14 14.65
N ILE A 85 -23.01 18.98 15.29
CA ILE A 85 -23.75 18.54 16.47
C ILE A 85 -22.77 17.94 17.49
N ARG A 86 -23.24 17.62 18.70
CA ARG A 86 -22.39 17.19 19.83
C ARG A 86 -21.41 16.04 19.53
N PHE A 87 -21.73 15.17 18.57
CA PHE A 87 -20.98 13.95 18.25
C PHE A 87 -20.63 13.83 16.76
N LEU A 88 -20.75 14.92 15.98
CA LEU A 88 -20.44 14.90 14.53
C LEU A 88 -20.00 16.28 14.03
N GLY A 89 -19.02 16.31 13.12
CA GLY A 89 -18.56 17.51 12.42
C GLY A 89 -19.44 17.91 11.23
N LYS A 90 -19.18 19.08 10.66
CA LYS A 90 -19.91 19.61 9.51
C LYS A 90 -19.41 18.94 8.22
N PRO A 91 -20.32 18.46 7.34
CA PRO A 91 -19.90 17.89 6.06
C PRO A 91 -19.30 18.96 5.15
N ASP A 92 -18.09 18.69 4.66
CA ASP A 92 -17.39 19.46 3.63
C ASP A 92 -16.33 18.56 2.97
N THR A 93 -15.71 19.01 1.87
CA THR A 93 -14.65 18.28 1.18
C THR A 93 -13.27 18.54 1.80
N ALA A 94 -12.37 17.58 1.64
CA ALA A 94 -10.94 17.68 1.95
C ALA A 94 -10.11 17.61 0.65
N LEU A 95 -10.51 18.36 -0.38
CA LEU A 95 -9.92 18.28 -1.73
C LEU A 95 -9.23 19.57 -2.20
N SER A 96 -9.52 20.71 -1.57
CA SER A 96 -8.96 21.99 -1.99
C SER A 96 -7.50 22.15 -1.54
N GLN A 97 -6.64 22.66 -2.42
CA GLN A 97 -5.24 22.95 -2.06
C GLN A 97 -5.11 23.91 -0.87
N LYS A 98 -6.04 24.87 -0.73
CA LYS A 98 -6.07 25.83 0.39
C LYS A 98 -6.23 25.11 1.72
N PHE A 99 -7.07 24.08 1.76
CA PHE A 99 -7.26 23.25 2.94
C PHE A 99 -6.11 22.26 3.15
N LEU A 100 -5.54 21.69 2.08
CA LEU A 100 -4.56 20.61 2.16
C LEU A 100 -3.14 21.08 2.50
N LEU A 101 -2.74 22.28 2.06
CA LEU A 101 -1.39 22.81 2.27
C LEU A 101 -1.20 23.55 3.59
N ARG A 102 -2.28 23.91 4.31
CA ARG A 102 -2.18 24.54 5.64
C ARG A 102 -1.70 23.52 6.68
N GLN A 103 -1.20 24.00 7.82
CA GLN A 103 -0.83 23.14 8.93
C GLN A 103 -2.04 22.32 9.44
N ALA A 104 -1.79 21.08 9.82
CA ALA A 104 -2.77 20.22 10.47
C ALA A 104 -3.21 20.76 11.84
N PHE A 105 -4.38 20.33 12.32
CA PHE A 105 -4.88 20.73 13.65
C PHE A 105 -4.01 20.20 14.81
N ALA A 106 -3.27 19.12 14.56
CA ALA A 106 -2.27 18.54 15.45
C ALA A 106 -1.04 18.15 14.63
N GLY A 107 0.15 18.31 15.23
CA GLY A 107 1.43 18.07 14.55
C GLY A 107 1.95 19.28 13.76
N ARG A 108 3.21 19.18 13.35
CA ARG A 108 3.94 20.20 12.56
C ARG A 108 4.11 19.76 11.12
N PHE A 109 3.00 19.39 10.49
CA PHE A 109 2.95 18.91 9.11
C PHE A 109 1.66 19.36 8.41
N PRO A 110 1.55 19.19 7.08
CA PRO A 110 0.42 19.68 6.29
C PRO A 110 -0.86 18.89 6.54
N ASN A 111 -2.01 19.52 6.37
CA ASN A 111 -3.31 18.88 6.44
C ASN A 111 -3.44 17.68 5.48
N ALA A 112 -2.80 17.71 4.31
CA ALA A 112 -2.75 16.57 3.40
C ALA A 112 -2.21 15.29 4.06
N THR A 113 -1.16 15.42 4.87
CA THR A 113 -0.58 14.32 5.65
C THR A 113 -1.57 13.81 6.69
N MET A 114 -2.26 14.70 7.40
CA MET A 114 -3.30 14.32 8.39
C MET A 114 -4.45 13.56 7.71
N VAL A 115 -4.94 14.07 6.58
CA VAL A 115 -6.04 13.45 5.82
C VAL A 115 -5.67 12.05 5.36
N TYR A 116 -4.45 11.86 4.84
CA TYR A 116 -3.95 10.55 4.42
C TYR A 116 -3.75 9.58 5.59
N PHE A 117 -3.15 10.05 6.69
CA PHE A 117 -2.93 9.22 7.86
C PHE A 117 -4.24 8.76 8.50
N GLN A 118 -5.21 9.65 8.68
CA GLN A 118 -6.50 9.29 9.27
C GLN A 118 -7.38 8.45 8.32
N PHE A 119 -7.18 8.58 7.01
CA PHE A 119 -7.84 7.73 6.01
C PHE A 119 -7.51 6.25 6.24
N VAL A 120 -6.24 5.90 6.43
CA VAL A 120 -5.84 4.47 6.51
C VAL A 120 -6.41 3.80 7.78
N PHE A 121 -6.66 4.56 8.85
CA PHE A 121 -7.39 4.12 10.04
C PHE A 121 -8.89 3.89 9.75
N ALA A 122 -9.50 4.80 8.98
CA ALA A 122 -10.88 4.61 8.53
C ALA A 122 -11.01 3.36 7.65
N ALA A 123 -10.10 3.20 6.69
CA ALA A 123 -10.12 2.09 5.74
C ALA A 123 -9.93 0.74 6.45
N ILE A 124 -8.92 0.63 7.32
CA ILE A 124 -8.66 -0.62 8.03
C ILE A 124 -9.83 -1.01 8.94
N THR A 125 -10.53 -0.05 9.55
CA THR A 125 -11.74 -0.32 10.36
C THR A 125 -12.84 -1.03 9.56
N LEU A 126 -13.14 -0.54 8.35
CA LEU A 126 -14.13 -1.17 7.48
C LEU A 126 -13.65 -2.54 6.99
N ILE A 127 -12.36 -2.69 6.69
CA ILE A 127 -11.80 -3.99 6.34
C ILE A 127 -11.95 -4.96 7.52
N LEU A 128 -11.70 -4.56 8.77
CA LEU A 128 -11.86 -5.45 9.93
C LEU A 128 -13.30 -5.99 10.07
N ILE A 129 -14.31 -5.17 9.79
CA ILE A 129 -15.73 -5.61 9.78
C ILE A 129 -15.94 -6.72 8.75
N CYS A 130 -15.29 -6.61 7.58
CA CYS A 130 -15.33 -7.62 6.53
C CYS A 130 -14.97 -9.01 7.06
N GLY A 131 -13.98 -9.10 7.95
CA GLY A 131 -13.53 -10.35 8.57
C GLY A 131 -14.64 -11.14 9.26
N ALA A 132 -15.60 -10.45 9.87
CA ALA A 132 -16.74 -11.12 10.51
C ALA A 132 -17.72 -11.68 9.49
N VAL A 133 -17.73 -11.09 8.28
CA VAL A 133 -18.73 -11.34 7.25
C VAL A 133 -18.31 -12.16 6.02
N LEU A 134 -17.07 -12.65 6.02
CA LEU A 134 -16.47 -13.40 4.91
C LEU A 134 -17.19 -14.71 4.60
N GLY A 135 -17.27 -15.03 3.31
CA GLY A 135 -17.77 -16.30 2.80
C GLY A 135 -19.29 -16.47 2.79
N ARG A 136 -20.06 -15.38 2.94
CA ARG A 136 -21.52 -15.40 2.83
C ARG A 136 -22.20 -14.06 2.53
N MET A 137 -21.56 -12.93 2.81
CA MET A 137 -22.16 -11.62 2.49
C MET A 137 -22.23 -11.41 0.97
N ASN A 138 -23.35 -10.87 0.51
CA ASN A 138 -23.51 -10.46 -0.88
C ASN A 138 -22.59 -9.27 -1.19
N PHE A 139 -21.83 -9.35 -2.30
CA PHE A 139 -20.87 -8.31 -2.67
C PHE A 139 -21.53 -6.94 -2.92
N TYR A 140 -22.72 -6.88 -3.51
CA TYR A 140 -23.46 -5.62 -3.70
C TYR A 140 -23.92 -5.03 -2.36
N ALA A 141 -24.34 -5.89 -1.41
CA ALA A 141 -24.66 -5.44 -0.06
C ALA A 141 -23.41 -4.85 0.63
N TRP A 142 -22.25 -5.46 0.43
CA TRP A 142 -20.97 -4.94 0.94
C TRP A 142 -20.63 -3.57 0.33
N MET A 143 -20.85 -3.40 -0.98
CA MET A 143 -20.61 -2.13 -1.67
C MET A 143 -21.46 -0.98 -1.10
N LEU A 144 -22.70 -1.26 -0.68
CA LEU A 144 -23.54 -0.27 -0.02
C LEU A 144 -23.15 -0.08 1.46
N PHE A 145 -22.78 -1.17 2.14
CA PHE A 145 -22.44 -1.17 3.56
C PHE A 145 -21.25 -0.27 3.88
N VAL A 146 -20.16 -0.35 3.11
CA VAL A 146 -18.92 0.39 3.37
C VAL A 146 -19.14 1.92 3.45
N PRO A 147 -19.67 2.61 2.43
CA PRO A 147 -19.84 4.06 2.47
C PRO A 147 -20.86 4.49 3.53
N LEU A 148 -21.93 3.71 3.74
CA LEU A 148 -22.95 4.00 4.77
C LEU A 148 -22.36 3.88 6.18
N TRP A 149 -21.64 2.80 6.47
CA TRP A 149 -21.08 2.56 7.80
C TRP A 149 -19.95 3.54 8.12
N LEU A 150 -19.09 3.88 7.14
CA LEU A 150 -18.13 4.97 7.29
C LEU A 150 -18.85 6.27 7.69
N THR A 151 -19.89 6.64 6.95
CA THR A 151 -20.57 7.94 7.09
C THR A 151 -21.34 8.05 8.40
N PHE A 152 -21.99 6.98 8.85
CA PHE A 152 -22.94 7.04 9.97
C PHE A 152 -22.41 6.42 11.28
N SER A 153 -21.38 5.57 11.22
CA SER A 153 -20.79 4.96 12.42
C SER A 153 -19.38 5.48 12.69
N TYR A 154 -18.45 5.28 11.75
CA TYR A 154 -17.04 5.61 11.96
C TYR A 154 -16.81 7.09 12.28
N THR A 155 -17.39 8.00 11.48
CA THR A 155 -17.24 9.45 11.66
C THR A 155 -17.73 9.92 13.03
N VAL A 156 -18.81 9.34 13.55
CA VAL A 156 -19.36 9.66 14.87
C VAL A 156 -18.42 9.22 16.00
N ALA A 157 -17.86 8.02 15.89
CA ALA A 157 -16.89 7.52 16.85
C ALA A 157 -15.60 8.36 16.82
N ALA A 158 -15.04 8.60 15.63
CA ALA A 158 -13.85 9.42 15.43
C ALA A 158 -14.04 10.85 15.94
N TYR A 159 -15.16 11.50 15.59
CA TYR A 159 -15.47 12.83 16.10
C TYR A 159 -15.62 12.85 17.62
N SER A 160 -16.34 11.89 18.19
CA SER A 160 -16.58 11.87 19.63
C SER A 160 -15.30 11.68 20.44
N ILE A 161 -14.36 10.85 19.95
CA ILE A 161 -13.21 10.34 20.70
C ILE A 161 -11.89 11.02 20.35
N TRP A 162 -11.65 11.35 19.08
CA TRP A 162 -10.37 11.90 18.61
C TRP A 162 -10.42 13.37 18.21
N CYS A 163 -11.58 13.90 17.78
CA CYS A 163 -11.67 15.33 17.51
C CYS A 163 -11.49 16.11 18.83
N PRO A 164 -10.69 17.20 18.86
CA PRO A 164 -10.58 18.07 20.04
C PRO A 164 -11.91 18.62 20.54
N ASP A 165 -12.89 18.78 19.64
CA ASP A 165 -14.24 19.21 19.96
C ASP A 165 -15.19 18.07 20.37
N GLY A 166 -14.72 16.83 20.25
CA GLY A 166 -15.43 15.62 20.65
C GLY A 166 -15.76 15.59 22.14
N TRP A 167 -16.98 15.18 22.46
CA TRP A 167 -17.45 15.17 23.85
C TRP A 167 -16.71 14.13 24.72
N LEU A 168 -16.33 12.96 24.19
CA LEU A 168 -15.54 11.97 24.93
C LEU A 168 -14.07 12.37 25.03
N PHE A 169 -13.51 12.98 23.98
CA PHE A 169 -12.18 13.59 24.03
C PHE A 169 -12.09 14.61 25.18
N ARG A 170 -13.06 15.53 25.26
CA ARG A 170 -13.14 16.54 26.32
C ARG A 170 -13.40 15.96 27.71
N LEU A 171 -14.10 14.83 27.81
CA LEU A 171 -14.24 14.09 29.08
C LEU A 171 -12.93 13.43 29.54
N GLY A 172 -11.93 13.31 28.66
CA GLY A 172 -10.66 12.67 28.97
C GLY A 172 -10.66 11.17 28.72
N LEU A 173 -11.47 10.68 27.76
CA LEU A 173 -11.36 9.30 27.30
C LEU A 173 -9.97 9.07 26.73
N ILE A 174 -9.33 7.98 27.16
CA ILE A 174 -8.06 7.53 26.64
C ILE A 174 -8.31 6.56 25.50
N ASP A 175 -7.90 6.96 24.30
CA ASP A 175 -7.83 6.08 23.13
C ASP A 175 -6.66 6.48 22.24
N TYR A 176 -5.45 6.05 22.65
CA TYR A 176 -4.18 6.49 22.06
C TYR A 176 -4.13 6.28 20.54
N SER A 177 -4.49 5.07 20.07
CA SER A 177 -4.43 4.72 18.64
C SER A 177 -5.69 4.05 18.09
N GLY A 178 -6.81 4.04 18.81
CA GLY A 178 -8.08 3.49 18.28
C GLY A 178 -8.47 2.11 18.78
N GLY A 179 -8.17 1.80 20.04
CA GLY A 179 -8.81 0.68 20.74
C GLY A 179 -10.33 0.76 20.67
N PHE A 180 -10.91 1.96 20.67
CA PHE A 180 -12.35 2.15 20.57
C PHE A 180 -12.82 2.46 19.16
N VAL A 181 -12.26 3.50 18.53
CA VAL A 181 -12.72 3.98 17.20
C VAL A 181 -12.56 2.90 16.12
N ILE A 182 -11.53 2.05 16.23
CA ILE A 182 -11.23 1.01 15.25
C ILE A 182 -11.66 -0.34 15.77
N HIS A 183 -11.04 -0.85 16.85
CA HIS A 183 -11.17 -2.26 17.20
C HIS A 183 -12.47 -2.60 17.91
N LEU A 184 -12.87 -1.85 18.95
CA LEU A 184 -14.17 -2.05 19.56
C LEU A 184 -15.30 -1.81 18.56
N SER A 185 -15.20 -0.72 17.80
CA SER A 185 -16.18 -0.34 16.78
C SER A 185 -16.35 -1.43 15.71
N SER A 186 -15.26 -1.87 15.08
CA SER A 186 -15.29 -2.92 14.05
C SER A 186 -15.67 -4.29 14.60
N GLY A 187 -15.24 -4.65 15.81
CA GLY A 187 -15.60 -5.92 16.43
C GLY A 187 -17.09 -6.03 16.76
N VAL A 188 -17.69 -4.96 17.31
CA VAL A 188 -19.13 -4.92 17.60
C VAL A 188 -19.94 -4.84 16.30
N ALA A 189 -19.52 -3.99 15.36
CA ALA A 189 -20.18 -3.89 14.06
C ALA A 189 -20.09 -5.19 13.26
N GLY A 190 -18.93 -5.84 13.24
CA GLY A 190 -18.72 -7.14 12.58
C GLY A 190 -19.65 -8.22 13.14
N PHE A 191 -19.71 -8.36 14.47
CA PHE A 191 -20.62 -9.30 15.12
C PHE A 191 -22.09 -8.97 14.83
N THR A 192 -22.47 -7.69 14.86
CA THR A 192 -23.83 -7.23 14.57
C THR A 192 -24.20 -7.49 13.12
N ALA A 193 -23.32 -7.18 12.16
CA ALA A 193 -23.52 -7.45 10.75
C ALA A 193 -23.61 -8.97 10.49
N ALA A 194 -22.79 -9.78 11.15
CA ALA A 194 -22.86 -11.24 11.05
C ALA A 194 -24.21 -11.80 11.54
N TYR A 195 -24.80 -11.21 12.58
CA TYR A 195 -26.16 -11.56 13.02
C TYR A 195 -27.20 -11.28 11.93
N TRP A 196 -27.18 -10.09 11.32
CA TRP A 196 -28.16 -9.72 10.28
C TRP A 196 -27.96 -10.45 8.95
N VAL A 197 -26.72 -10.70 8.56
CA VAL A 197 -26.41 -11.48 7.35
C VAL A 197 -26.81 -12.94 7.56
N GLY A 198 -26.66 -13.48 8.77
CA GLY A 198 -26.93 -14.88 9.07
C GLY A 198 -25.76 -15.81 8.75
N PRO A 199 -25.90 -17.10 9.11
CA PRO A 199 -24.77 -18.03 9.14
C PRO A 199 -24.31 -18.52 7.77
N ARG A 200 -23.05 -18.92 7.65
CA ARG A 200 -22.54 -19.76 6.56
C ARG A 200 -23.22 -21.12 6.58
N ALA A 201 -23.14 -21.85 5.47
CA ALA A 201 -23.60 -23.23 5.38
C ALA A 201 -22.97 -24.10 6.51
N SER A 202 -23.75 -25.00 7.12
CA SER A 202 -23.29 -25.81 8.25
C SER A 202 -22.00 -26.58 7.96
N LYS A 203 -21.89 -27.15 6.75
CA LYS A 203 -20.67 -27.85 6.27
C LYS A 203 -19.42 -26.96 6.25
N ASP A 204 -19.59 -25.65 6.06
CA ASP A 204 -18.49 -24.70 6.08
C ASP A 204 -18.13 -24.30 7.49
N ARG A 205 -19.10 -24.24 8.41
CA ARG A 205 -18.88 -23.94 9.83
C ARG A 205 -18.19 -25.08 10.57
N GLU A 206 -18.53 -26.32 10.27
CA GLU A 206 -17.95 -27.51 10.91
C GLU A 206 -16.47 -27.72 10.53
N ARG A 207 -16.09 -27.35 9.29
CA ARG A 207 -14.71 -27.49 8.80
C ARG A 207 -14.35 -26.28 7.95
N PHE A 208 -13.54 -25.36 8.49
CA PHE A 208 -13.12 -24.12 7.82
C PHE A 208 -11.59 -23.92 7.80
N PRO A 209 -10.81 -24.83 7.16
CA PRO A 209 -9.36 -24.68 7.11
C PRO A 209 -8.94 -23.51 6.19
N PRO A 210 -7.83 -22.82 6.50
CA PRO A 210 -7.17 -21.91 5.58
C PRO A 210 -6.80 -22.60 4.27
N ASN A 211 -6.87 -21.87 3.15
CA ASN A 211 -6.43 -22.36 1.86
C ASN A 211 -4.92 -22.21 1.65
N ASN A 212 -4.26 -21.27 2.33
CA ASN A 212 -2.81 -21.09 2.28
C ASN A 212 -2.25 -20.49 3.58
N ILE A 213 -1.71 -21.34 4.46
CA ILE A 213 -1.21 -20.91 5.78
C ILE A 213 0.02 -20.00 5.67
N LEU A 214 0.91 -20.22 4.69
CA LEU A 214 2.12 -19.39 4.53
C LEU A 214 1.76 -17.97 4.08
N LEU A 215 0.81 -17.84 3.15
CA LEU A 215 0.34 -16.52 2.72
C LEU A 215 -0.48 -15.82 3.82
N MET A 216 -1.23 -16.57 4.62
CA MET A 216 -1.88 -16.07 5.83
C MET A 216 -0.86 -15.48 6.80
N LEU A 217 0.25 -16.19 7.04
CA LEU A 217 1.35 -15.71 7.88
C LEU A 217 2.07 -14.50 7.29
N ALA A 218 2.24 -14.42 5.97
CA ALA A 218 2.76 -13.22 5.33
C ALA A 218 1.85 -12.00 5.57
N GLY A 219 0.53 -12.18 5.46
CA GLY A 219 -0.45 -11.14 5.79
C GLY A 219 -0.41 -10.73 7.26
N ALA A 220 -0.33 -11.70 8.16
CA ALA A 220 -0.15 -11.47 9.60
C ALA A 220 1.16 -10.72 9.92
N GLY A 221 2.26 -11.04 9.24
CA GLY A 221 3.54 -10.34 9.38
C GLY A 221 3.48 -8.88 8.93
N LEU A 222 2.82 -8.60 7.79
CA LEU A 222 2.56 -7.23 7.34
C LEU A 222 1.70 -6.45 8.33
N LEU A 223 0.70 -7.11 8.93
CA LEU A 223 -0.11 -6.53 10.01
C LEU A 223 0.73 -6.19 11.23
N TRP A 224 1.59 -7.08 11.70
CA TRP A 224 2.44 -6.81 12.85
C TRP A 224 3.40 -5.66 12.57
N MET A 225 4.15 -5.72 11.46
CA MET A 225 5.14 -4.69 11.16
C MET A 225 4.52 -3.33 10.83
N GLY A 226 3.36 -3.31 10.18
CA GLY A 226 2.66 -2.06 9.90
C GLY A 226 2.09 -1.39 11.16
N TRP A 227 1.91 -2.13 12.26
CA TRP A 227 1.42 -1.58 13.53
C TRP A 227 2.42 -0.61 14.17
N THR A 228 3.69 -0.65 13.74
CA THR A 228 4.70 0.38 14.03
C THR A 228 4.25 1.76 13.58
N GLY A 229 3.69 1.87 12.36
CA GLY A 229 3.14 3.12 11.85
C GLY A 229 1.80 3.47 12.49
N PHE A 230 1.00 2.45 12.83
CA PHE A 230 -0.28 2.61 13.51
C PHE A 230 -0.09 3.28 14.87
N ASN A 231 0.58 2.61 15.83
CA ASN A 231 0.74 3.16 17.17
C ASN A 231 1.86 4.21 17.26
N GLY A 232 2.93 4.06 16.48
CA GLY A 232 4.04 5.00 16.49
C GLY A 232 3.71 6.33 15.80
N GLY A 233 2.71 6.37 14.91
CA GLY A 233 2.31 7.56 14.17
C GLY A 233 1.30 8.47 14.89
N ASP A 234 0.62 7.98 15.93
CA ASP A 234 -0.45 8.75 16.60
C ASP A 234 0.00 9.93 17.46
N PRO A 235 1.25 10.03 17.96
CA PRO A 235 1.76 11.28 18.51
C PRO A 235 1.82 12.44 17.51
N TYR A 236 1.63 12.16 16.21
CA TYR A 236 1.75 13.14 15.12
C TYR A 236 3.14 13.82 15.06
N ALA A 237 4.16 13.14 15.57
CA ALA A 237 5.54 13.62 15.64
C ALA A 237 6.53 12.45 15.78
N ALA A 238 7.78 12.67 15.38
CA ALA A 238 8.89 11.75 15.67
C ALA A 238 9.42 11.99 17.10
N SER A 239 8.55 11.76 18.09
CA SER A 239 8.74 12.15 19.49
C SER A 239 9.19 10.98 20.39
N ILE A 240 9.51 11.30 21.65
CA ILE A 240 9.99 10.30 22.63
C ILE A 240 8.91 9.24 22.90
N ASP A 241 7.64 9.63 22.99
CA ASP A 241 6.50 8.74 23.16
C ASP A 241 6.22 7.87 21.93
N ALA A 242 6.46 8.35 20.71
CA ALA A 242 6.34 7.55 19.49
C ALA A 242 7.26 6.31 19.54
N SER A 243 8.53 6.49 19.93
CA SER A 243 9.48 5.37 20.08
C SER A 243 9.05 4.38 21.17
N LEU A 244 8.49 4.87 22.28
CA LEU A 244 7.95 4.04 23.36
C LEU A 244 6.71 3.25 22.90
N ALA A 245 5.82 3.88 22.12
CA ALA A 245 4.63 3.24 21.59
C ALA A 245 4.99 2.07 20.68
N VAL A 246 6.01 2.23 19.82
CA VAL A 246 6.50 1.16 18.95
C VAL A 246 7.02 -0.02 19.79
N ILE A 247 7.88 0.21 20.78
CA ILE A 247 8.41 -0.91 21.58
C ILE A 247 7.32 -1.61 22.41
N ASN A 248 6.40 -0.86 23.01
CA ASN A 248 5.27 -1.42 23.75
C ASN A 248 4.35 -2.25 22.85
N THR A 249 4.17 -1.82 21.60
CA THR A 249 3.40 -2.55 20.59
C THR A 249 3.98 -3.94 20.34
N HIS A 250 5.29 -4.03 20.10
CA HIS A 250 5.95 -5.31 19.86
C HIS A 250 6.03 -6.20 21.09
N ILE A 251 6.29 -5.63 22.28
CA ILE A 251 6.32 -6.36 23.54
C ILE A 251 4.94 -7.00 23.82
N CYS A 252 3.87 -6.22 23.76
CA CYS A 252 2.52 -6.72 24.03
C CYS A 252 2.10 -7.81 23.03
N ALA A 253 2.35 -7.59 21.73
CA ALA A 253 2.07 -8.57 20.68
C ALA A 253 2.83 -9.88 20.89
N ALA A 254 4.13 -9.81 21.17
CA ALA A 254 4.97 -10.99 21.39
C ALA A 254 4.52 -11.76 22.64
N THR A 255 4.26 -11.07 23.76
CA THR A 255 3.80 -11.72 24.98
C THR A 255 2.42 -12.36 24.80
N SER A 256 1.51 -11.72 24.06
CA SER A 256 0.19 -12.28 23.76
C SER A 256 0.26 -13.53 22.87
N LEU A 257 1.06 -13.49 21.79
CA LEU A 257 1.33 -14.64 20.93
C LEU A 257 1.87 -15.83 21.73
N LEU A 258 2.89 -15.59 22.57
CA LEU A 258 3.49 -16.63 23.40
C LEU A 258 2.49 -17.20 24.42
N THR A 259 1.72 -16.33 25.06
CA THR A 259 0.69 -16.74 26.04
C THR A 259 -0.39 -17.58 25.37
N TRP A 260 -0.90 -17.16 24.21
CA TRP A 260 -1.88 -17.92 23.44
C TRP A 260 -1.34 -19.28 23.03
N THR A 261 -0.13 -19.32 22.49
CA THR A 261 0.52 -20.56 22.04
C THR A 261 0.72 -21.52 23.22
N PHE A 262 1.12 -21.01 24.38
CA PHE A 262 1.27 -21.79 25.60
C PHE A 262 -0.08 -22.37 26.07
N LEU A 263 -1.16 -21.59 26.03
CA LEU A 263 -2.50 -22.08 26.33
C LEU A 263 -2.97 -23.16 25.34
N ASP A 264 -2.70 -22.98 24.04
CA ASP A 264 -3.02 -24.01 23.05
C ASP A 264 -2.26 -25.32 23.33
N ILE A 265 -0.98 -25.25 23.71
CA ILE A 265 -0.21 -26.44 24.12
C ILE A 265 -0.79 -27.06 25.40
N LEU A 266 -1.13 -26.26 26.41
CA LEU A 266 -1.66 -26.77 27.68
C LEU A 266 -3.02 -27.45 27.55
N PHE A 267 -3.92 -26.92 26.72
CA PHE A 267 -5.31 -27.38 26.62
C PHE A 267 -5.60 -28.25 25.39
N PHE A 268 -4.77 -28.17 24.35
CA PHE A 268 -4.94 -28.91 23.08
C PHE A 268 -3.69 -29.72 22.67
N GLU A 269 -2.66 -29.79 23.52
CA GLU A 269 -1.43 -30.60 23.37
C GLU A 269 -0.52 -30.23 22.19
N LYS A 270 -0.95 -29.34 21.29
CA LYS A 270 -0.22 -28.92 20.09
C LYS A 270 -0.27 -27.40 19.89
N PRO A 271 0.82 -26.77 19.44
CA PRO A 271 0.77 -25.36 19.05
C PRO A 271 -0.08 -25.17 17.80
N SER A 272 -0.89 -24.11 17.78
CA SER A 272 -1.70 -23.73 16.62
C SER A 272 -1.13 -22.48 15.96
N VAL A 273 -0.81 -22.55 14.66
CA VAL A 273 -0.37 -21.38 13.88
C VAL A 273 -1.51 -20.34 13.78
N ILE A 274 -2.74 -20.79 13.59
CA ILE A 274 -3.92 -19.91 13.58
C ILE A 274 -4.06 -19.27 14.97
N GLY A 275 -3.92 -20.06 16.04
CA GLY A 275 -3.95 -19.57 17.41
C GLY A 275 -2.89 -18.52 17.68
N ALA A 276 -1.63 -18.78 17.32
CA ALA A 276 -0.52 -17.82 17.44
C ALA A 276 -0.81 -16.51 16.68
N THR A 277 -1.38 -16.58 15.46
CA THR A 277 -1.82 -15.39 14.72
C THR A 277 -2.92 -14.62 15.46
N GLN A 278 -3.90 -15.31 16.07
CA GLN A 278 -4.92 -14.65 16.89
C GLN A 278 -4.34 -14.03 18.17
N GLY A 279 -3.40 -14.71 18.82
CA GLY A 279 -2.64 -14.20 19.96
C GLY A 279 -1.85 -12.94 19.61
N MET A 280 -1.19 -12.92 18.45
CA MET A 280 -0.52 -11.74 17.92
C MET A 280 -1.49 -10.56 17.73
N ILE A 281 -2.61 -10.78 17.02
CA ILE A 281 -3.61 -9.75 16.73
C ILE A 281 -4.21 -9.19 18.02
N THR A 282 -4.61 -10.06 18.95
CA THR A 282 -5.22 -9.64 20.22
C THR A 282 -4.26 -8.81 21.09
N GLY A 283 -2.96 -9.13 21.06
CA GLY A 283 -1.93 -8.33 21.72
C GLY A 283 -1.76 -6.94 21.11
N LEU A 284 -1.72 -6.88 19.78
CA LEU A 284 -1.65 -5.62 19.01
C LEU A 284 -2.89 -4.74 19.27
N VAL A 285 -4.09 -5.34 19.27
CA VAL A 285 -5.34 -4.65 19.57
C VAL A 285 -5.38 -4.14 21.02
N CYS A 286 -4.98 -4.97 21.99
CA CYS A 286 -5.04 -4.62 23.42
C CYS A 286 -4.15 -3.42 23.76
N ILE A 287 -2.95 -3.34 23.18
CA ILE A 287 -2.03 -2.22 23.47
C ILE A 287 -2.39 -0.92 22.75
N THR A 288 -3.15 -0.99 21.66
CA THR A 288 -3.53 0.17 20.82
C THR A 288 -4.06 1.39 21.60
N PRO A 289 -5.03 1.29 22.52
CA PRO A 289 -5.50 2.45 23.28
C PRO A 289 -4.49 2.99 24.32
N ALA A 290 -3.35 2.32 24.50
CA ALA A 290 -2.42 2.57 25.60
C ALA A 290 -0.94 2.74 25.19
N ALA A 291 -0.59 2.51 23.92
CA ALA A 291 0.77 2.17 23.51
C ALA A 291 1.84 3.16 23.97
N GLY A 292 1.63 4.47 23.80
CA GLY A 292 2.60 5.50 24.23
C GLY A 292 2.41 6.01 25.66
N ILE A 293 1.39 5.53 26.39
CA ILE A 293 1.02 6.06 27.72
C ILE A 293 1.19 5.06 28.87
N VAL A 294 1.59 3.81 28.59
CA VAL A 294 1.92 2.80 29.60
C VAL A 294 3.41 2.48 29.64
N GLN A 295 3.86 1.93 30.75
CA GLN A 295 5.23 1.44 30.91
C GLN A 295 5.41 0.07 30.25
N GLY A 296 6.64 -0.28 29.84
CA GLY A 296 6.92 -1.56 29.17
C GLY A 296 6.55 -2.81 29.99
N TRP A 297 6.68 -2.77 31.32
CA TRP A 297 6.20 -3.87 32.18
C TRP A 297 4.68 -4.03 32.13
N ALA A 298 3.93 -2.94 31.98
CA ALA A 298 2.48 -2.98 31.86
C ALA A 298 2.08 -3.54 30.49
N ALA A 299 2.84 -3.23 29.43
CA ALA A 299 2.65 -3.84 28.11
C ALA A 299 2.82 -5.38 28.14
N ILE A 300 3.76 -5.92 28.95
CA ILE A 300 3.88 -7.37 29.16
C ILE A 300 2.61 -7.93 29.82
N ILE A 301 2.12 -7.30 30.89
CA ILE A 301 0.89 -7.75 31.57
C ILE A 301 -0.31 -7.68 30.63
N MET A 302 -0.45 -6.59 29.87
CA MET A 302 -1.48 -6.44 28.84
C MET A 302 -1.37 -7.55 27.78
N GLY A 303 -0.15 -7.95 27.41
CA GLY A 303 0.11 -9.09 26.52
C GLY A 303 -0.35 -10.42 27.11
N VAL A 304 -0.04 -10.71 28.37
CA VAL A 304 -0.52 -11.93 29.06
C VAL A 304 -2.05 -11.95 29.13
N MET A 305 -2.66 -10.82 29.48
CA MET A 305 -4.12 -10.72 29.57
C MET A 305 -4.81 -10.83 28.20
N SER A 306 -4.23 -10.24 27.15
CA SER A 306 -4.78 -10.33 25.79
C SER A 306 -4.56 -11.68 25.11
N GLY A 307 -3.51 -12.42 25.49
CA GLY A 307 -3.32 -13.79 25.07
C GLY A 307 -4.25 -14.78 25.77
N SER A 308 -4.74 -14.46 26.97
CA SER A 308 -5.54 -15.36 27.81
C SER A 308 -7.05 -15.07 27.81
N ILE A 309 -7.48 -13.81 27.91
CA ILE A 309 -8.89 -13.43 28.01
C ILE A 309 -9.60 -13.66 26.66
N PRO A 310 -9.18 -13.04 25.53
CA PRO A 310 -9.67 -13.38 24.20
C PRO A 310 -9.67 -14.89 23.90
N TRP A 311 -8.59 -15.61 24.25
CA TRP A 311 -8.51 -17.07 24.13
C TRP A 311 -9.64 -17.75 24.90
N PHE A 312 -9.86 -17.40 26.17
CA PHE A 312 -10.93 -17.96 27.00
C PHE A 312 -12.32 -17.63 26.44
N THR A 313 -12.54 -16.39 26.01
CA THR A 313 -13.82 -15.98 25.43
C THR A 313 -14.13 -16.74 24.14
N MET A 314 -13.13 -16.97 23.30
CA MET A 314 -13.26 -17.65 22.01
C MET A 314 -13.40 -19.18 22.17
N MET A 315 -12.52 -19.80 22.97
CA MET A 315 -12.42 -21.26 23.07
C MET A 315 -13.44 -21.86 24.05
N VAL A 316 -13.81 -21.10 25.09
CA VAL A 316 -14.69 -21.56 26.18
C VAL A 316 -16.05 -20.88 26.15
N LEU A 317 -16.12 -19.55 26.27
CA LEU A 317 -17.39 -18.85 26.44
C LEU A 317 -18.27 -18.86 25.18
N HIS A 318 -17.68 -18.74 23.99
CA HIS A 318 -18.41 -18.81 22.72
C HIS A 318 -19.18 -20.13 22.59
N LYS A 319 -18.64 -21.22 23.13
CA LYS A 319 -19.29 -22.55 23.17
C LYS A 319 -20.27 -22.73 24.32
N LYS A 320 -20.43 -21.77 25.23
CA LYS A 320 -21.35 -21.85 26.38
C LYS A 320 -22.49 -20.84 26.30
N ILE A 321 -22.23 -19.63 25.84
CA ILE A 321 -23.22 -18.54 25.79
C ILE A 321 -24.11 -18.70 24.56
N TRP A 322 -25.43 -18.77 24.77
CA TRP A 322 -26.41 -18.98 23.69
C TRP A 322 -26.31 -17.93 22.59
N LEU A 323 -26.25 -16.64 22.93
CA LEU A 323 -26.17 -15.55 21.94
C LEU A 323 -24.94 -15.68 21.04
N LEU A 324 -23.77 -16.00 21.61
CA LEU A 324 -22.53 -16.15 20.86
C LEU A 324 -22.61 -17.31 19.85
N LYS A 325 -23.31 -18.41 20.19
CA LYS A 325 -23.50 -19.56 19.28
C LYS A 325 -24.38 -19.26 18.09
N GLN A 326 -25.32 -18.32 18.22
CA GLN A 326 -26.25 -17.97 17.16
C GLN A 326 -25.57 -17.18 16.03
N VAL A 327 -24.50 -16.46 16.34
CA VAL A 327 -23.82 -15.59 15.38
C VAL A 327 -22.58 -16.27 14.82
N ASP A 328 -22.56 -16.43 13.50
CA ASP A 328 -21.43 -16.96 12.77
C ASP A 328 -20.47 -15.85 12.35
N ASP A 329 -19.60 -15.47 13.29
CA ASP A 329 -18.48 -14.54 13.09
C ASP A 329 -17.30 -15.28 12.46
N THR A 330 -17.06 -15.06 11.16
CA THR A 330 -16.20 -15.92 10.34
C THR A 330 -14.76 -16.03 10.86
N LEU A 331 -14.15 -14.92 11.26
CA LEU A 331 -12.77 -14.86 11.77
C LEU A 331 -12.70 -14.57 13.27
N ALA A 332 -13.84 -14.66 13.98
CA ALA A 332 -13.95 -14.37 15.40
C ALA A 332 -13.53 -12.93 15.75
N VAL A 333 -13.87 -11.96 14.89
CA VAL A 333 -13.56 -10.52 15.01
C VAL A 333 -14.09 -9.94 16.33
N PHE A 334 -15.21 -10.45 16.83
CA PHE A 334 -15.73 -10.09 18.15
C PHE A 334 -14.70 -10.31 19.27
N HIS A 335 -14.05 -11.46 19.30
CA HIS A 335 -13.08 -11.78 20.36
C HIS A 335 -11.75 -11.07 20.13
N THR A 336 -11.30 -11.01 18.88
CA THR A 336 -9.98 -10.47 18.53
C THR A 336 -9.95 -8.96 18.51
N HIS A 337 -11.10 -8.29 18.32
CA HIS A 337 -11.21 -6.84 18.26
C HIS A 337 -12.14 -6.24 19.32
N ALA A 338 -13.39 -6.73 19.50
CA ALA A 338 -14.29 -6.12 20.50
C ALA A 338 -13.87 -6.43 21.94
N VAL A 339 -13.59 -7.71 22.25
CA VAL A 339 -13.13 -8.12 23.58
C VAL A 339 -11.73 -7.57 23.85
N ALA A 340 -10.79 -7.76 22.92
CA ALA A 340 -9.42 -7.26 23.09
C ALA A 340 -9.34 -5.72 23.13
N GLY A 341 -10.14 -5.01 22.33
CA GLY A 341 -10.20 -3.54 22.33
C GLY A 341 -10.83 -2.98 23.61
N SER A 342 -11.89 -3.62 24.11
CA SER A 342 -12.47 -3.31 25.43
C SER A 342 -11.47 -3.54 26.55
N LEU A 343 -10.78 -4.69 26.53
CA LEU A 343 -9.73 -5.03 27.49
C LEU A 343 -8.61 -3.98 27.46
N GLY A 344 -8.12 -3.64 26.27
CA GLY A 344 -7.13 -2.58 26.09
C GLY A 344 -7.56 -1.25 26.68
N GLY A 345 -8.79 -0.83 26.42
CA GLY A 345 -9.33 0.42 26.96
C GLY A 345 -9.48 0.43 28.47
N ILE A 346 -9.89 -0.70 29.07
CA ILE A 346 -9.95 -0.87 30.53
C ILE A 346 -8.53 -0.79 31.11
N LEU A 347 -7.58 -1.52 30.52
CA LEU A 347 -6.19 -1.55 30.99
C LEU A 347 -5.46 -0.23 30.78
N ALA A 348 -5.81 0.54 29.74
CA ALA A 348 -5.39 1.93 29.60
C ALA A 348 -5.89 2.77 30.78
N GLY A 349 -7.17 2.62 31.16
CA GLY A 349 -7.75 3.26 32.34
C GLY A 349 -7.11 2.83 33.68
N VAL A 350 -6.47 1.66 33.72
CA VAL A 350 -5.74 1.18 34.90
C VAL A 350 -4.29 1.65 34.91
N PHE A 351 -3.57 1.50 33.80
CA PHE A 351 -2.10 1.65 33.73
C PHE A 351 -1.61 2.96 33.12
N ALA A 352 -2.49 3.86 32.66
CA ALA A 352 -2.10 5.15 32.09
C ALA A 352 -1.18 5.92 33.05
N ASN A 353 0.06 6.11 32.63
CA ASN A 353 1.08 6.78 33.40
C ASN A 353 0.90 8.31 33.31
N PRO A 354 0.86 9.04 34.43
CA PRO A 354 0.64 10.49 34.42
C PRO A 354 1.66 11.28 33.59
N LYS A 355 2.94 10.89 33.65
CA LYS A 355 4.02 11.56 32.90
C LYS A 355 3.90 11.30 31.40
N LEU A 356 3.64 10.06 31.00
CA LEU A 356 3.49 9.71 29.59
C LEU A 356 2.21 10.30 29.00
N SER A 357 1.10 10.28 29.74
CA SER A 357 -0.16 10.91 29.34
C SER A 357 0.00 12.42 29.14
N ARG A 358 0.81 13.08 29.97
CA ARG A 358 1.16 14.50 29.79
C ARG A 358 1.96 14.75 28.50
N LEU A 359 2.90 13.86 28.17
CA LEU A 359 3.69 13.97 26.93
C LEU A 359 2.81 13.83 25.69
N PHE A 360 1.91 12.86 25.68
CA PHE A 360 1.04 12.58 24.54
C PHE A 360 -0.06 13.65 24.35
N TYR A 361 -0.89 13.89 25.38
CA TYR A 361 -2.03 14.80 25.21
C TYR A 361 -1.61 16.28 25.19
N ASN A 362 -0.51 16.64 25.85
CA ASN A 362 0.04 17.99 25.89
C ASN A 362 -1.01 19.12 26.09
N VAL A 363 -1.98 18.88 26.97
CA VAL A 363 -3.05 19.83 27.35
C VAL A 363 -2.94 20.18 28.83
N ASP A 364 -3.33 21.39 29.23
CA ASP A 364 -3.32 21.80 30.64
C ASP A 364 -4.19 20.91 31.53
N SER A 365 -5.26 20.35 30.95
CA SER A 365 -6.16 19.40 31.59
C SER A 365 -5.62 17.96 31.65
N TRP A 366 -4.33 17.72 31.37
CA TRP A 366 -3.72 16.39 31.42
C TRP A 366 -3.89 15.61 32.75
N PRO A 367 -4.06 16.21 33.95
CA PRO A 367 -4.29 15.45 35.18
C PRO A 367 -5.57 14.59 35.13
N ARG A 368 -6.42 14.84 34.14
CA ARG A 368 -7.61 14.04 33.87
C ARG A 368 -7.33 12.65 33.34
N TYR A 369 -6.09 12.31 32.96
CA TYR A 369 -5.68 11.03 32.34
C TYR A 369 -4.86 10.13 33.28
N ILE A 370 -5.10 10.20 34.59
CA ILE A 370 -4.37 9.39 35.58
C ILE A 370 -5.02 8.00 35.67
N GLY A 371 -4.28 6.96 35.28
CA GLY A 371 -4.75 5.57 35.41
C GLY A 371 -4.93 5.14 36.87
N LEU A 372 -5.84 4.20 37.11
CA LEU A 372 -6.20 3.73 38.46
C LEU A 372 -4.98 3.32 39.30
N PHE A 373 -4.04 2.57 38.74
CA PHE A 373 -2.83 2.13 39.43
C PHE A 373 -2.02 3.32 39.98
N TYR A 374 -1.82 4.35 39.17
CA TYR A 374 -1.13 5.57 39.58
C TYR A 374 -2.00 6.45 40.49
N GLY A 375 -3.33 6.40 40.34
CA GLY A 375 -4.26 7.02 41.29
C GLY A 375 -4.10 6.46 42.70
N PHE A 376 -3.90 5.15 42.86
CA PHE A 376 -3.57 4.54 44.16
C PHE A 376 -2.17 4.91 44.63
N HIS A 377 -1.16 4.78 43.75
CA HIS A 377 0.23 5.08 44.07
C HIS A 377 0.43 6.53 44.54
N ASP A 378 -0.21 7.49 43.87
CA ASP A 378 -0.06 8.93 44.13
C ASP A 378 -1.14 9.48 45.09
N ARG A 379 -1.95 8.61 45.71
CA ARG A 379 -3.08 8.95 46.61
C ARG A 379 -4.13 9.89 45.97
N LYS A 380 -4.34 9.77 44.66
CA LYS A 380 -5.35 10.46 43.85
C LYS A 380 -6.45 9.48 43.40
N PHE A 381 -7.11 8.86 44.36
CA PHE A 381 -8.09 7.79 44.10
C PHE A 381 -9.23 8.24 43.19
N GLU A 382 -9.79 9.43 43.44
CA GLU A 382 -10.89 9.98 42.62
C GLU A 382 -10.49 10.12 41.15
N ALA A 383 -9.26 10.56 40.87
CA ALA A 383 -8.76 10.68 39.51
C ALA A 383 -8.65 9.32 38.82
N GLY A 384 -8.12 8.31 39.52
CA GLY A 384 -8.01 6.94 39.02
C GLY A 384 -9.37 6.28 38.74
N PHE A 385 -10.31 6.37 39.68
CA PHE A 385 -11.67 5.85 39.50
C PHE A 385 -12.43 6.60 38.40
N ARG A 386 -12.26 7.91 38.32
CA ARG A 386 -12.80 8.72 37.22
C ARG A 386 -12.28 8.23 35.88
N GLN A 387 -10.98 8.00 35.73
CA GLN A 387 -10.42 7.54 34.45
C GLN A 387 -11.01 6.20 34.04
N LEU A 388 -11.03 5.21 34.94
CA LEU A 388 -11.65 3.91 34.66
C LEU A 388 -13.13 4.03 34.28
N SER A 389 -13.89 4.89 34.97
CA SER A 389 -15.31 5.12 34.68
C SER A 389 -15.53 5.74 33.30
N VAL A 390 -14.67 6.68 32.88
CA VAL A 390 -14.73 7.28 31.55
C VAL A 390 -14.40 6.24 30.47
N GLN A 391 -13.44 5.35 30.69
CA GLN A 391 -13.17 4.24 29.76
C GLN A 391 -14.39 3.32 29.59
N LEU A 392 -15.07 2.96 30.68
CA LEU A 392 -16.28 2.14 30.63
C LEU A 392 -17.42 2.86 29.91
N LEU A 393 -17.57 4.17 30.10
CA LEU A 393 -18.54 5.00 29.36
C LEU A 393 -18.24 4.99 27.85
N GLY A 394 -16.97 5.13 27.46
CA GLY A 394 -16.55 5.05 26.06
C GLY A 394 -16.88 3.68 25.44
N ILE A 395 -16.58 2.59 26.16
CA ILE A 395 -16.92 1.22 25.73
C ILE A 395 -18.42 1.07 25.53
N ALA A 396 -19.23 1.54 26.49
CA ALA A 396 -20.69 1.48 26.40
C ALA A 396 -21.21 2.29 25.20
N PHE A 397 -20.73 3.53 25.01
CA PHE A 397 -21.13 4.38 23.90
C PHE A 397 -20.82 3.74 22.54
N VAL A 398 -19.57 3.31 22.32
CA VAL A 398 -19.16 2.72 21.03
C VAL A 398 -19.90 1.41 20.77
N THR A 399 -20.12 0.59 21.79
CA THR A 399 -20.87 -0.67 21.66
C THR A 399 -22.32 -0.41 21.27
N VAL A 400 -23.02 0.48 21.99
CA VAL A 400 -24.43 0.77 21.72
C VAL A 400 -24.59 1.44 20.36
N TRP A 401 -23.76 2.42 20.02
CA TRP A 401 -23.82 3.11 18.73
C TRP A 401 -23.61 2.15 17.56
N ASN A 402 -22.60 1.28 17.64
CA ASN A 402 -22.33 0.32 16.58
C ASN A 402 -23.40 -0.76 16.47
N LEU A 403 -23.95 -1.25 17.58
CA LEU A 403 -25.08 -2.18 17.56
C LEU A 403 -26.28 -1.56 16.82
N VAL A 404 -26.66 -0.32 17.17
CA VAL A 404 -27.81 0.37 16.60
C VAL A 404 -27.58 0.71 15.13
N MET A 405 -26.50 1.44 14.83
CA MET A 405 -26.26 1.94 13.48
C MET A 405 -25.96 0.83 12.48
N THR A 406 -25.19 -0.19 12.87
CA THR A 406 -24.96 -1.34 12.00
C THR A 406 -26.25 -2.08 11.70
N SER A 407 -27.13 -2.24 12.70
CA SER A 407 -28.45 -2.86 12.50
C SER A 407 -29.32 -2.05 11.53
N LEU A 408 -29.40 -0.73 11.70
CA LEU A 408 -30.14 0.16 10.82
C LEU A 408 -29.62 0.11 9.38
N ILE A 409 -28.30 0.09 9.20
CA ILE A 409 -27.66 -0.02 7.88
C ILE A 409 -27.97 -1.37 7.23
N CYS A 410 -27.84 -2.48 7.97
CA CYS A 410 -28.18 -3.80 7.46
C CYS A 410 -29.65 -3.89 7.05
N LEU A 411 -30.56 -3.36 7.87
CA LEU A 411 -31.99 -3.29 7.56
C LEU A 411 -32.26 -2.48 6.29
N LEU A 412 -31.65 -1.29 6.17
CA LEU A 412 -31.80 -0.42 5.00
C LEU A 412 -31.29 -1.10 3.72
N ILE A 413 -30.11 -1.71 3.76
CA ILE A 413 -29.55 -2.42 2.60
C ILE A 413 -30.41 -3.62 2.23
N GLY A 414 -30.94 -4.33 3.22
CA GLY A 414 -31.85 -5.46 3.03
C GLY A 414 -33.13 -5.12 2.28
N LEU A 415 -33.53 -3.84 2.21
CA LEU A 415 -34.65 -3.38 1.38
C LEU A 415 -34.32 -3.35 -0.11
N VAL A 416 -33.04 -3.25 -0.48
CA VAL A 416 -32.57 -3.07 -1.87
C VAL A 416 -31.90 -4.32 -2.41
N THR A 417 -31.11 -5.01 -1.58
CA THR A 417 -30.36 -6.21 -1.98
C THR A 417 -30.26 -7.19 -0.82
N PRO A 418 -30.35 -8.51 -1.07
CA PRO A 418 -30.13 -9.52 -0.03
C PRO A 418 -28.77 -9.35 0.63
N LEU A 419 -28.72 -9.32 1.96
CA LEU A 419 -27.47 -9.24 2.71
C LEU A 419 -26.59 -10.50 2.54
N ARG A 420 -27.24 -11.64 2.37
CA ARG A 420 -26.60 -12.96 2.26
C ARG A 420 -26.78 -13.53 0.86
N LEU A 421 -25.76 -14.23 0.39
CA LEU A 421 -25.85 -15.00 -0.85
C LEU A 421 -26.86 -16.17 -0.72
N PRO A 422 -27.57 -16.54 -1.81
CA PRO A 422 -28.36 -17.76 -1.88
C PRO A 422 -27.52 -19.03 -1.62
N GLU A 423 -28.14 -20.09 -1.11
CA GLU A 423 -27.44 -21.36 -0.81
C GLU A 423 -26.69 -21.96 -2.01
N LYS A 424 -27.24 -21.81 -3.22
CA LYS A 424 -26.59 -22.25 -4.45
C LYS A 424 -25.23 -21.57 -4.63
N ASP A 425 -25.21 -20.24 -4.53
CA ASP A 425 -24.01 -19.43 -4.73
C ASP A 425 -23.01 -19.64 -3.58
N LEU A 426 -23.49 -19.93 -2.36
CA LEU A 426 -22.62 -20.34 -1.24
C LEU A 426 -21.88 -21.63 -1.50
N ASN A 427 -22.46 -22.55 -2.27
CA ASN A 427 -21.83 -23.81 -2.62
C ASN A 427 -20.77 -23.63 -3.70
N GLU A 428 -21.03 -22.76 -4.68
CA GLU A 428 -20.12 -22.45 -5.79
C GLU A 428 -18.97 -21.52 -5.37
N GLY A 429 -19.25 -20.45 -4.62
CA GLY A 429 -18.25 -19.50 -4.11
C GLY A 429 -17.83 -18.44 -5.14
N ASP A 430 -16.52 -18.20 -5.26
CA ASP A 430 -15.90 -17.16 -6.10
C ASP A 430 -16.31 -17.27 -7.59
N GLU A 431 -16.58 -18.48 -8.09
CA GLU A 431 -17.06 -18.69 -9.47
C GLU A 431 -18.47 -18.07 -9.68
N ALA A 432 -19.35 -18.19 -8.70
CA ALA A 432 -20.69 -17.58 -8.77
C ALA A 432 -20.58 -16.05 -8.73
N VAL A 433 -19.77 -15.51 -7.81
CA VAL A 433 -19.67 -14.06 -7.56
C VAL A 433 -18.84 -13.35 -8.64
N HIS A 434 -17.67 -13.89 -9.00
CA HIS A 434 -16.67 -13.25 -9.85
C HIS A 434 -16.46 -13.98 -11.19
N GLY A 435 -16.74 -15.28 -11.27
CA GLY A 435 -16.34 -16.11 -12.42
C GLY A 435 -14.84 -16.37 -12.46
N GLU A 436 -14.18 -16.32 -11.30
CA GLU A 436 -12.74 -16.43 -11.13
C GLU A 436 -12.42 -17.47 -10.03
N GLN A 437 -11.25 -18.11 -10.12
CA GLN A 437 -10.78 -19.08 -9.13
C GLN A 437 -9.41 -18.67 -8.58
N ALA A 438 -9.23 -18.79 -7.26
CA ALA A 438 -8.00 -18.35 -6.59
C ALA A 438 -6.71 -19.03 -7.07
N TYR A 439 -6.80 -20.32 -7.47
CA TYR A 439 -5.67 -21.14 -7.91
C TYR A 439 -6.04 -22.01 -9.10
N ALA A 440 -5.27 -21.87 -10.18
CA ALA A 440 -5.31 -22.74 -11.35
C ALA A 440 -4.28 -23.88 -11.22
N LEU A 441 -4.50 -24.78 -10.26
CA LEU A 441 -3.69 -25.98 -10.04
C LEU A 441 -4.47 -27.21 -10.54
N TRP A 442 -4.02 -27.82 -11.64
CA TRP A 442 -4.45 -29.16 -12.03
C TRP A 442 -3.40 -30.17 -11.54
N GLY A 443 -3.79 -31.10 -10.66
CA GLY A 443 -2.99 -32.26 -10.25
C GLY A 443 -3.03 -32.58 -8.75
N ASN A 444 -3.71 -33.69 -8.44
CA ASN A 444 -3.72 -34.62 -7.29
C ASN A 444 -3.54 -34.16 -5.83
N GLY A 445 -4.33 -34.78 -4.96
CA GLY A 445 -4.46 -34.45 -3.55
C GLY A 445 -3.67 -35.31 -2.57
N ASP A 446 -3.83 -34.88 -1.32
CA ASP A 446 -3.63 -35.53 -0.02
C ASP A 446 -2.31 -35.36 0.78
N LYS A 447 -2.53 -34.76 1.96
CA LYS A 447 -2.05 -35.01 3.33
C LYS A 447 -0.58 -34.74 3.72
N CYS A 448 -0.48 -34.05 4.85
CA CYS A 448 0.71 -33.49 5.49
C CYS A 448 1.06 -34.31 6.76
N LEU A 449 2.36 -34.58 6.98
CA LEU A 449 2.91 -35.01 8.28
C LEU A 449 4.25 -34.30 8.58
N ASP A 450 4.51 -34.17 9.89
CA ASP A 450 5.41 -33.26 10.60
C ASP A 450 6.93 -33.53 10.48
N PHE A 451 7.73 -32.46 10.65
CA PHE A 451 9.21 -32.47 10.71
C PHE A 451 9.77 -32.38 12.15
N LYS A 452 10.96 -32.96 12.36
CA LYS A 452 11.87 -32.69 13.50
C LYS A 452 13.05 -31.81 13.05
N LEU A 453 13.46 -30.88 13.90
CA LEU A 453 14.60 -29.96 13.73
C LEU A 453 15.64 -30.22 14.83
N GLU A 454 16.93 -30.30 14.48
CA GLU A 454 18.05 -30.19 15.42
C GLU A 454 18.95 -28.97 15.08
N LYS A 455 19.43 -28.32 16.14
CA LYS A 455 20.25 -27.10 16.15
C LYS A 455 21.72 -27.43 16.35
N GLN A 456 22.62 -26.60 15.80
CA GLN A 456 23.81 -26.11 16.52
C GLN A 456 24.43 -24.89 15.81
N PHE A 457 24.49 -23.75 16.50
CA PHE A 457 25.44 -22.67 16.23
C PHE A 457 25.78 -21.98 17.56
N GLU A 458 27.06 -22.00 17.92
CA GLU A 458 27.62 -21.27 19.06
C GLU A 458 28.01 -19.84 18.65
N LEU A 459 27.66 -18.86 19.48
CA LEU A 459 28.06 -17.46 19.36
C LEU A 459 29.02 -17.12 20.51
N SER A 460 30.27 -16.78 20.17
CA SER A 460 31.24 -16.24 21.13
C SER A 460 31.05 -14.72 21.28
N SER A 461 30.83 -14.29 22.51
CA SER A 461 30.71 -12.88 22.91
C SER A 461 32.10 -12.27 23.14
N ASN A 462 32.49 -11.30 22.31
CA ASN A 462 33.71 -10.50 22.53
C ASN A 462 33.36 -9.14 23.18
N PRO A 463 33.70 -8.91 24.46
CA PRO A 463 33.24 -7.76 25.23
C PRO A 463 34.10 -6.50 25.05
N ASN A 464 34.30 -6.03 23.81
CA ASN A 464 35.06 -4.79 23.52
C ASN A 464 34.44 -3.85 22.47
N ILE A 465 33.17 -3.99 22.11
CA ILE A 465 32.51 -3.12 21.10
C ILE A 465 31.93 -1.82 21.69
N LEU A 466 31.83 -1.71 23.02
CA LEU A 466 31.23 -0.55 23.70
C LEU A 466 32.07 0.74 23.64
N ALA A 467 33.33 0.68 23.21
CA ALA A 467 34.22 1.85 23.12
C ALA A 467 34.17 2.61 21.77
N MET A 468 33.51 2.07 20.72
CA MET A 468 33.42 2.72 19.41
C MET A 468 32.27 3.73 19.27
N PHE A 469 31.35 3.80 20.25
CA PHE A 469 30.19 4.70 20.23
C PHE A 469 30.39 6.00 21.02
N GLY A 470 31.62 6.51 21.06
CA GLY A 470 31.97 7.75 21.74
C GLY A 470 31.67 8.99 20.89
N LYS A 471 30.65 9.76 21.31
CA LYS A 471 30.40 11.18 20.99
C LYS A 471 30.40 11.56 19.50
N SER A 472 29.26 11.38 18.82
CA SER A 472 28.89 12.31 17.74
C SER A 472 28.33 13.58 18.39
N THR A 473 29.18 14.59 18.57
CA THR A 473 28.70 15.97 18.61
C THR A 473 28.08 16.27 17.25
N THR A 474 27.03 17.09 17.22
CA THR A 474 26.31 17.52 16.02
C THR A 474 27.17 18.34 15.02
N SER A 475 28.50 18.28 15.12
CA SER A 475 29.50 19.09 14.41
C SER A 475 29.96 18.55 13.05
N ASP A 476 29.60 17.33 12.67
CA ASP A 476 30.24 16.65 11.53
C ASP A 476 29.35 16.56 10.27
N LEU A 477 28.18 17.20 10.28
CA LEU A 477 27.28 17.22 9.12
C LEU A 477 27.41 18.52 8.33
N PRO A 478 27.46 18.47 6.99
CA PRO A 478 27.48 19.67 6.18
C PRO A 478 26.23 20.54 6.40
N ASP A 479 26.40 21.87 6.44
CA ASP A 479 25.32 22.84 6.68
C ASP A 479 24.18 22.78 5.66
N TRP A 480 24.42 22.21 4.47
CA TRP A 480 23.40 22.04 3.43
C TRP A 480 22.53 20.80 3.61
N MET A 481 22.89 19.86 4.50
CA MET A 481 22.19 18.58 4.64
C MET A 481 20.98 18.70 5.56
N ASN A 482 19.81 18.25 5.09
CA ASN A 482 18.61 18.12 5.89
C ASN A 482 18.35 16.63 6.20
N LYS A 483 18.37 16.27 7.48
CA LYS A 483 18.17 14.87 7.92
C LYS A 483 16.78 14.33 7.55
N GLY A 484 15.75 15.17 7.64
CA GLY A 484 14.37 14.80 7.31
C GLY A 484 14.22 14.50 5.82
N ASP A 485 14.71 15.40 4.96
CA ASP A 485 14.68 15.17 3.51
C ASP A 485 15.47 13.92 3.12
N ASN A 486 16.67 13.72 3.69
CA ASN A 486 17.47 12.53 3.40
C ASN A 486 16.77 11.24 3.87
N ALA A 487 16.19 11.22 5.07
CA ALA A 487 15.49 10.06 5.61
C ALA A 487 14.25 9.71 4.77
N TRP A 488 13.47 10.72 4.37
CA TRP A 488 12.33 10.51 3.49
C TRP A 488 12.76 10.03 2.11
N GLN A 489 13.79 10.62 1.50
CA GLN A 489 14.22 10.21 0.16
C GLN A 489 14.73 8.76 0.13
N LEU A 490 15.47 8.32 1.15
CA LEU A 490 15.87 6.93 1.32
C LEU A 490 14.66 6.00 1.52
N THR A 491 13.68 6.43 2.32
CA THR A 491 12.43 5.70 2.54
C THR A 491 11.64 5.58 1.23
N ALA A 492 11.47 6.69 0.52
CA ALA A 492 10.79 6.77 -0.76
C ALA A 492 11.46 5.87 -1.81
N ALA A 493 12.79 5.92 -1.93
CA ALA A 493 13.56 5.02 -2.80
C ALA A 493 13.33 3.55 -2.45
N THR A 494 13.32 3.23 -1.16
CA THR A 494 13.11 1.85 -0.67
C THR A 494 11.68 1.38 -0.94
N LEU A 495 10.67 2.25 -0.80
CA LEU A 495 9.29 1.95 -1.15
C LEU A 495 9.14 1.66 -2.65
N VAL A 496 9.83 2.40 -3.53
CA VAL A 496 9.89 2.07 -4.97
C VAL A 496 10.68 0.77 -5.21
N GLY A 497 11.75 0.53 -4.46
CA GLY A 497 12.46 -0.76 -4.48
C GLY A 497 11.58 -1.95 -4.11
N LEU A 498 10.66 -1.77 -3.14
CA LEU A 498 9.64 -2.78 -2.80
C LEU A 498 8.67 -3.02 -3.96
N GLN A 499 8.36 -2.01 -4.78
CA GLN A 499 7.59 -2.21 -6.00
C GLN A 499 8.36 -3.04 -7.02
N CYS A 500 9.65 -2.78 -7.19
CA CYS A 500 10.48 -3.49 -8.18
C CYS A 500 10.69 -4.96 -7.84
N VAL A 501 11.18 -5.24 -6.63
CA VAL A 501 11.60 -6.59 -6.25
C VAL A 501 10.38 -7.36 -5.73
N PRO A 502 9.93 -7.27 -4.47
CA PRO A 502 8.82 -8.11 -4.06
C PRO A 502 7.52 -7.80 -4.84
N GLY A 503 7.21 -6.56 -5.19
CA GLY A 503 5.98 -6.19 -5.91
C GLY A 503 5.85 -6.84 -7.30
N LEU A 504 6.69 -6.43 -8.26
CA LEU A 504 6.62 -6.88 -9.65
C LEU A 504 7.09 -8.33 -9.83
N VAL A 505 8.03 -8.83 -9.01
CA VAL A 505 8.42 -10.25 -9.05
C VAL A 505 7.24 -11.14 -8.65
N ILE A 506 6.54 -10.81 -7.56
CA ILE A 506 5.36 -11.56 -7.13
C ILE A 506 4.25 -11.41 -8.18
N LEU A 507 3.96 -10.19 -8.65
CA LEU A 507 2.93 -9.95 -9.65
C LEU A 507 3.19 -10.76 -10.92
N TYR A 508 4.37 -10.65 -11.52
CA TYR A 508 4.69 -11.32 -12.78
C TYR A 508 4.79 -12.83 -12.63
N GLY A 509 5.36 -13.32 -11.53
CA GLY A 509 5.43 -14.76 -11.26
C GLY A 509 4.05 -15.38 -11.04
N SER A 510 3.07 -14.63 -10.51
CA SER A 510 1.76 -15.18 -10.14
C SER A 510 0.65 -14.97 -11.18
N ILE A 511 0.74 -13.94 -12.02
CA ILE A 511 -0.26 -13.63 -13.05
C ILE A 511 -0.15 -14.52 -14.30
N VAL A 512 1.03 -15.09 -14.55
CA VAL A 512 1.27 -16.00 -15.67
C VAL A 512 0.86 -17.44 -15.33
N LYS A 513 0.84 -18.33 -16.32
CA LYS A 513 0.68 -19.77 -16.08
C LYS A 513 1.84 -20.31 -15.23
N LYS A 514 1.59 -21.34 -14.39
CA LYS A 514 2.62 -21.99 -13.52
C LYS A 514 3.94 -22.23 -14.25
N LYS A 515 3.85 -22.75 -15.48
CA LYS A 515 5.00 -23.10 -16.33
C LYS A 515 5.91 -21.91 -16.70
N TRP A 516 5.56 -20.67 -16.40
CA TRP A 516 6.39 -19.49 -16.73
C TRP A 516 6.67 -18.60 -15.53
N ALA A 517 6.31 -19.04 -14.32
CA ALA A 517 6.38 -18.24 -13.11
C ALA A 517 7.83 -17.91 -12.75
N VAL A 518 8.74 -18.89 -12.80
CA VAL A 518 10.17 -18.71 -12.45
C VAL A 518 10.81 -17.76 -13.44
N ASN A 519 10.65 -17.98 -14.75
CA ASN A 519 11.24 -17.12 -15.76
C ASN A 519 10.72 -15.68 -15.67
N SER A 520 9.42 -15.50 -15.43
CA SER A 520 8.82 -14.16 -15.32
C SER A 520 9.31 -13.42 -14.07
N ALA A 521 9.45 -14.11 -12.94
CA ALA A 521 10.05 -13.59 -11.72
C ALA A 521 11.54 -13.21 -11.93
N PHE A 522 12.31 -14.10 -12.56
CA PHE A 522 13.73 -13.88 -12.83
C PHE A 522 13.99 -12.74 -13.81
N MET A 523 13.11 -12.51 -14.79
CA MET A 523 13.23 -11.37 -15.69
C MET A 523 13.23 -10.05 -14.92
N ALA A 524 12.37 -9.92 -13.90
CA ALA A 524 12.30 -8.74 -13.05
C ALA A 524 13.54 -8.63 -12.13
N LEU A 525 13.95 -9.73 -11.47
CA LEU A 525 15.14 -9.76 -10.61
C LEU A 525 16.43 -9.41 -11.37
N TYR A 526 16.62 -10.01 -12.54
CA TYR A 526 17.76 -9.73 -13.39
C TYR A 526 17.76 -8.26 -13.83
N ALA A 527 16.61 -7.74 -14.28
CA ALA A 527 16.52 -6.35 -14.73
C ALA A 527 16.89 -5.38 -13.60
N PHE A 528 16.42 -5.61 -12.38
CA PHE A 528 16.78 -4.79 -11.22
C PHE A 528 18.30 -4.78 -10.96
N ALA A 529 18.93 -5.96 -10.94
CA ALA A 529 20.35 -6.11 -10.69
C ALA A 529 21.22 -5.53 -11.81
N ALA A 530 20.90 -5.85 -13.06
CA ALA A 530 21.64 -5.36 -14.23
C ALA A 530 21.52 -3.84 -14.38
N VAL A 531 20.33 -3.28 -14.15
CA VAL A 531 20.15 -1.81 -14.15
C VAL A 531 21.01 -1.19 -13.07
N MET A 532 21.13 -1.74 -11.85
CA MET A 532 21.98 -1.15 -10.80
C MET A 532 23.43 -1.03 -11.27
N VAL A 533 23.99 -2.11 -11.85
CA VAL A 533 25.37 -2.12 -12.34
C VAL A 533 25.56 -1.08 -13.45
N CYS A 534 24.70 -1.08 -14.48
CA CYS A 534 24.79 -0.10 -15.56
C CYS A 534 24.57 1.35 -15.09
N TRP A 535 23.68 1.53 -14.11
CA TRP A 535 23.30 2.82 -13.53
C TRP A 535 24.50 3.52 -12.91
N VAL A 536 25.23 2.82 -12.04
CA VAL A 536 26.38 3.40 -11.35
C VAL A 536 27.62 3.49 -12.25
N MET A 537 27.70 2.70 -13.32
CA MET A 537 28.87 2.69 -14.22
C MET A 537 28.80 3.76 -15.32
N TRP A 538 27.63 4.05 -15.89
CA TRP A 538 27.48 5.10 -16.91
C TRP A 538 26.10 5.78 -16.93
N ALA A 539 25.02 5.04 -16.71
CA ALA A 539 23.69 5.51 -17.07
C ALA A 539 23.16 6.65 -16.17
N TYR A 540 23.56 6.73 -14.90
CA TYR A 540 23.21 7.89 -14.06
C TYR A 540 23.77 9.20 -14.63
N ARG A 541 25.06 9.22 -14.99
CA ARG A 541 25.73 10.41 -15.56
C ARG A 541 25.23 10.73 -16.97
N MET A 542 24.84 9.72 -17.76
CA MET A 542 24.13 9.98 -19.03
C MET A 542 22.74 10.61 -18.83
N SER A 543 22.07 10.33 -17.72
CA SER A 543 20.71 10.81 -17.45
C SER A 543 20.69 12.18 -16.77
N PHE A 544 21.62 12.43 -15.84
CA PHE A 544 21.62 13.59 -14.93
C PHE A 544 23.00 14.28 -14.79
N GLY A 545 23.96 13.92 -15.64
CA GLY A 545 25.29 14.53 -15.68
C GLY A 545 25.40 15.62 -16.74
N ASP A 546 26.64 15.90 -17.14
CA ASP A 546 26.96 16.98 -18.06
C ASP A 546 26.42 16.70 -19.47
N LYS A 547 25.87 17.73 -20.12
CA LYS A 547 25.26 17.62 -21.46
C LYS A 547 26.27 17.20 -22.53
N LEU A 548 25.98 16.12 -23.26
CA LEU A 548 26.70 15.71 -24.47
C LEU A 548 25.98 16.21 -25.72
N LEU A 549 24.68 15.90 -25.83
CA LEU A 549 23.76 16.37 -26.86
C LEU A 549 22.50 16.95 -26.17
N PRO A 550 21.63 17.69 -26.87
CA PRO A 550 20.41 18.25 -26.25
C PRO A 550 19.49 17.23 -25.56
N PHE A 551 19.66 15.95 -25.86
CA PHE A 551 18.82 14.85 -25.38
C PHE A 551 19.59 13.76 -24.62
N VAL A 552 20.91 13.87 -24.40
CA VAL A 552 21.68 12.88 -23.60
C VAL A 552 22.94 13.49 -22.97
N GLY A 553 23.31 13.00 -21.79
CA GLY A 553 24.52 13.39 -21.06
C GLY A 553 25.76 12.54 -21.37
N ILE A 554 26.92 12.99 -20.90
CA ILE A 554 28.21 12.29 -21.03
C ILE A 554 28.24 11.08 -20.09
N PRO A 555 28.50 9.85 -20.59
CA PRO A 555 28.64 8.67 -19.74
C PRO A 555 29.84 8.78 -18.80
N ASN A 556 29.65 8.49 -17.52
CA ASN A 556 30.72 8.44 -16.52
C ASN A 556 30.30 7.60 -15.28
N VAL A 557 31.28 7.17 -14.49
CA VAL A 557 31.11 6.38 -13.27
C VAL A 557 30.62 7.26 -12.11
N SER A 558 29.70 6.74 -11.31
CA SER A 558 29.06 7.42 -10.17
C SER A 558 29.43 6.80 -8.81
N LEU A 559 30.49 6.01 -8.74
CA LEU A 559 30.96 5.31 -7.54
C LEU A 559 32.06 6.05 -6.78
N ASP A 560 32.52 7.20 -7.30
CA ASP A 560 33.53 8.00 -6.63
C ASP A 560 33.00 8.55 -5.30
N GLN A 561 33.74 8.32 -4.20
CA GLN A 561 33.33 8.71 -2.86
C GLN A 561 33.17 10.24 -2.74
N LYS A 562 34.05 11.02 -3.39
CA LYS A 562 33.98 12.47 -3.37
C LYS A 562 32.70 12.95 -4.08
N PHE A 563 32.33 12.35 -5.20
CA PHE A 563 31.05 12.60 -5.86
C PHE A 563 29.85 12.22 -4.97
N LEU A 564 29.84 11.01 -4.40
CA LEU A 564 28.71 10.47 -3.64
C LEU A 564 28.38 11.23 -2.35
N LEU A 565 29.40 11.78 -1.68
CA LEU A 565 29.23 12.56 -0.44
C LEU A 565 28.89 14.04 -0.68
N GLN A 566 29.03 14.54 -1.90
CA GLN A 566 28.62 15.90 -2.25
C GLN A 566 27.10 16.06 -2.25
N LYS A 567 26.64 17.31 -2.12
CA LYS A 567 25.23 17.66 -2.25
C LYS A 567 24.69 17.25 -3.63
N ALA A 568 23.50 16.67 -3.65
CA ALA A 568 22.77 16.42 -4.88
C ALA A 568 22.41 17.70 -5.64
N PHE A 569 22.24 17.60 -6.97
CA PHE A 569 21.87 18.74 -7.81
C PHE A 569 20.44 19.26 -7.50
N LEU A 570 19.56 18.38 -7.00
CA LEU A 570 18.26 18.70 -6.41
C LEU A 570 18.16 18.09 -5.01
N GLY A 571 17.49 18.80 -4.11
CA GLY A 571 17.30 18.37 -2.72
C GLY A 571 18.47 18.73 -1.78
N ALA A 572 18.24 18.50 -0.49
CA ALA A 572 19.17 18.80 0.60
C ALA A 572 19.79 17.52 1.19
N PHE A 573 20.29 16.64 0.34
CA PHE A 573 20.87 15.34 0.70
C PHE A 573 22.05 14.97 -0.23
N PRO A 574 22.85 13.95 0.13
CA PRO A 574 24.01 13.56 -0.68
C PRO A 574 23.65 12.95 -2.04
N ASN A 575 24.56 13.04 -3.01
CA ASN A 575 24.43 12.39 -4.32
C ASN A 575 24.17 10.88 -4.20
N ALA A 576 24.71 10.20 -3.19
CA ALA A 576 24.42 8.78 -2.95
C ALA A 576 22.90 8.50 -2.85
N THR A 577 22.16 9.37 -2.15
CA THR A 577 20.71 9.27 -2.01
C THR A 577 20.01 9.54 -3.34
N MET A 578 20.48 10.53 -4.12
CA MET A 578 19.94 10.83 -5.46
C MET A 578 20.17 9.67 -6.43
N VAL A 579 21.38 9.11 -6.46
CA VAL A 579 21.76 7.98 -7.32
C VAL A 579 20.87 6.79 -7.03
N TYR A 580 20.66 6.45 -5.76
CA TYR A 580 19.79 5.33 -5.36
C TYR A 580 18.32 5.60 -5.66
N PHE A 581 17.83 6.82 -5.39
CA PHE A 581 16.45 7.18 -5.70
C PHE A 581 16.18 7.11 -7.20
N GLN A 582 17.03 7.65 -8.06
CA GLN A 582 16.80 7.60 -9.50
C GLN A 582 17.05 6.20 -10.10
N PHE A 583 17.91 5.39 -9.48
CA PHE A 583 18.12 3.99 -9.86
C PHE A 583 16.81 3.20 -9.84
N VAL A 584 16.01 3.31 -8.78
CA VAL A 584 14.79 2.50 -8.65
C VAL A 584 13.73 2.85 -9.72
N PHE A 585 13.72 4.10 -10.23
CA PHE A 585 12.89 4.51 -11.36
C PHE A 585 13.42 3.96 -12.70
N ALA A 586 14.74 3.93 -12.88
CA ALA A 586 15.35 3.27 -14.03
C ALA A 586 15.04 1.77 -14.05
N ALA A 587 15.19 1.12 -12.89
CA ALA A 587 14.94 -0.31 -12.74
C ALA A 587 13.48 -0.66 -12.98
N ILE A 588 12.53 0.06 -12.36
CA ILE A 588 11.11 -0.23 -12.52
C ILE A 588 10.68 -0.05 -13.99
N THR A 589 11.20 0.95 -14.69
CA THR A 589 10.88 1.19 -16.12
C THR A 589 11.21 -0.03 -16.97
N VAL A 590 12.39 -0.62 -16.79
CA VAL A 590 12.78 -1.81 -17.56
C VAL A 590 11.96 -3.04 -17.14
N ILE A 591 11.67 -3.20 -15.84
CA ILE A 591 10.82 -4.29 -15.36
C ILE A 591 9.40 -4.17 -15.95
N LEU A 592 8.84 -2.96 -16.11
CA LEU A 592 7.53 -2.76 -16.74
C LEU A 592 7.47 -3.27 -18.19
N ILE A 593 8.57 -3.10 -18.96
CA ILE A 593 8.66 -3.64 -20.33
C ILE A 593 8.54 -5.16 -20.33
N ALA A 594 9.09 -5.84 -19.31
CA ALA A 594 8.99 -7.31 -19.19
C ALA A 594 7.54 -7.78 -19.16
N GLY A 595 6.62 -7.00 -18.58
CA GLY A 595 5.19 -7.30 -18.51
C GLY A 595 4.56 -7.58 -19.87
N ALA A 596 5.01 -6.89 -20.93
CA ALA A 596 4.52 -7.13 -22.30
C ALA A 596 5.05 -8.43 -22.90
N LEU A 597 6.15 -8.96 -22.34
CA LEU A 597 7.00 -10.02 -22.90
C LEU A 597 6.88 -11.37 -22.16
N LEU A 598 6.15 -11.42 -21.05
CA LEU A 598 6.05 -12.59 -20.20
C LEU A 598 5.55 -13.84 -20.94
N GLY A 599 6.04 -14.99 -20.50
CA GLY A 599 5.65 -16.30 -21.02
C GLY A 599 6.18 -16.65 -22.41
N ARG A 600 7.04 -15.83 -23.03
CA ARG A 600 7.65 -16.19 -24.34
C ARG A 600 9.02 -15.62 -24.66
N MET A 601 9.46 -14.59 -23.94
CA MET A 601 10.75 -13.96 -24.16
C MET A 601 11.89 -14.93 -23.85
N ASN A 602 12.87 -15.01 -24.75
CA ASN A 602 14.11 -15.72 -24.47
C ASN A 602 14.91 -14.96 -23.40
N PHE A 603 15.26 -15.63 -22.31
CA PHE A 603 15.95 -15.00 -21.18
C PHE A 603 17.32 -14.41 -21.56
N ARG A 604 18.07 -15.05 -22.46
CA ARG A 604 19.36 -14.52 -22.93
C ARG A 604 19.18 -13.24 -23.75
N ALA A 605 18.14 -13.19 -24.60
CA ALA A 605 17.79 -11.98 -25.33
C ALA A 605 17.37 -10.86 -24.36
N TRP A 606 16.63 -11.19 -23.29
CA TRP A 606 16.28 -10.25 -22.22
C TRP A 606 17.53 -9.68 -21.52
N MET A 607 18.51 -10.54 -21.22
CA MET A 607 19.76 -10.12 -20.59
C MET A 607 20.54 -9.09 -21.41
N ILE A 608 20.50 -9.19 -22.74
CA ILE A 608 21.15 -8.22 -23.63
C ILE A 608 20.27 -6.97 -23.79
N PHE A 609 18.95 -7.15 -23.85
CA PHE A 609 17.99 -6.07 -24.00
C PHE A 609 18.05 -5.04 -22.87
N VAL A 610 18.07 -5.49 -21.61
CA VAL A 610 18.06 -4.64 -20.41
C VAL A 610 19.14 -3.54 -20.45
N PRO A 611 20.45 -3.85 -20.53
CA PRO A 611 21.50 -2.84 -20.52
C PRO A 611 21.46 -1.94 -21.76
N LEU A 612 21.11 -2.49 -22.94
CA LEU A 612 21.01 -1.70 -24.16
C LEU A 612 19.85 -0.70 -24.11
N TRP A 613 18.66 -1.13 -23.67
CA TRP A 613 17.48 -0.27 -23.62
C TRP A 613 17.62 0.82 -22.56
N LEU A 614 18.17 0.48 -21.38
CA LEU A 614 18.54 1.47 -20.37
C LEU A 614 19.47 2.53 -20.99
N THR A 615 20.51 2.10 -21.70
CA THR A 615 21.55 3.00 -22.23
C THR A 615 21.06 3.88 -23.37
N PHE A 616 20.25 3.37 -24.29
CA PHE A 616 19.90 4.07 -25.53
C PHE A 616 18.47 4.63 -25.55
N SER A 617 17.59 4.27 -24.62
CA SER A 617 16.23 4.81 -24.54
C SER A 617 15.97 5.54 -23.22
N TYR A 618 16.19 4.88 -22.09
CA TYR A 618 15.88 5.47 -20.78
C TYR A 618 16.72 6.72 -20.50
N THR A 619 18.04 6.65 -20.65
CA THR A 619 18.94 7.80 -20.40
C THR A 619 18.57 9.01 -21.26
N ILE A 620 18.20 8.79 -22.53
CA ILE A 620 17.81 9.85 -23.47
C ILE A 620 16.50 10.51 -23.01
N THR A 621 15.54 9.69 -22.59
CA THR A 621 14.24 10.19 -22.13
C THR A 621 14.38 10.95 -20.82
N ALA A 622 15.09 10.37 -19.84
CA ALA A 622 15.37 10.99 -18.54
C ALA A 622 16.15 12.30 -18.69
N PHE A 623 17.19 12.33 -19.52
CA PHE A 623 17.95 13.56 -19.77
C PHE A 623 17.07 14.62 -20.42
N SER A 624 16.28 14.26 -21.44
CA SER A 624 15.44 15.23 -22.15
C SER A 624 14.38 15.89 -21.27
N ILE A 625 13.79 15.15 -20.33
CA ILE A 625 12.61 15.56 -19.55
C ILE A 625 12.95 16.00 -18.13
N TRP A 626 13.86 15.31 -17.44
CA TRP A 626 14.15 15.56 -16.02
C TRP A 626 15.49 16.25 -15.76
N CYS A 627 16.47 16.16 -16.67
CA CYS A 627 17.70 16.94 -16.51
C CYS A 627 17.40 18.43 -16.74
N PRO A 628 17.89 19.35 -15.90
CA PRO A 628 17.71 20.80 -16.12
C PRO A 628 18.22 21.28 -17.49
N ASP A 629 19.25 20.63 -18.03
CA ASP A 629 19.82 20.91 -19.36
C ASP A 629 19.08 20.22 -20.52
N GLY A 630 18.06 19.43 -20.22
CA GLY A 630 17.23 18.72 -21.18
C GLY A 630 16.37 19.66 -22.03
N TRP A 631 16.26 19.38 -23.32
CA TRP A 631 15.51 20.26 -24.23
C TRP A 631 14.01 20.34 -23.93
N LEU A 632 13.34 19.27 -23.46
CA LEU A 632 11.92 19.34 -23.06
C LEU A 632 11.75 19.97 -21.67
N SER A 633 12.67 19.68 -20.75
CA SER A 633 12.74 20.32 -19.44
C SER A 633 12.80 21.84 -19.57
N THR A 634 13.73 22.35 -20.38
CA THR A 634 13.86 23.79 -20.67
C THR A 634 12.64 24.39 -21.40
N MET A 635 11.92 23.58 -22.18
CA MET A 635 10.64 23.99 -22.78
C MET A 635 9.49 24.06 -21.78
N GLY A 636 9.60 23.49 -20.57
CA GLY A 636 8.56 23.49 -19.54
C GLY A 636 7.65 22.29 -19.51
N ILE A 637 8.12 21.13 -19.98
CA ILE A 637 7.33 19.91 -19.83
C ILE A 637 7.09 19.62 -18.34
N ILE A 638 5.86 19.27 -17.99
CA ILE A 638 5.51 18.83 -16.66
C ILE A 638 5.49 17.31 -16.63
N ASP A 639 6.44 16.73 -15.91
CA ASP A 639 6.49 15.30 -15.60
C ASP A 639 6.93 15.09 -14.16
N PHE A 640 5.96 15.22 -13.24
CA PHE A 640 6.20 15.26 -11.79
C PHE A 640 7.00 14.06 -11.25
N ALA A 641 6.64 12.83 -11.64
CA ALA A 641 7.30 11.61 -11.17
C ALA A 641 7.50 10.55 -12.26
N GLY A 642 7.29 10.85 -13.55
CA GLY A 642 7.67 9.95 -14.65
C GLY A 642 6.53 9.34 -15.44
N GLY A 643 5.45 10.08 -15.67
CA GLY A 643 4.41 9.70 -16.63
C GLY A 643 5.00 9.40 -18.00
N TYR A 644 6.01 10.18 -18.43
CA TYR A 644 6.65 10.03 -19.73
C TYR A 644 7.86 9.11 -19.66
N VAL A 645 8.82 9.44 -18.78
CA VAL A 645 10.12 8.77 -18.67
C VAL A 645 9.96 7.28 -18.35
N ILE A 646 8.90 6.93 -17.60
CA ILE A 646 8.66 5.55 -17.15
C ILE A 646 7.50 4.96 -17.93
N HIS A 647 6.29 5.52 -17.82
CA HIS A 647 5.08 4.81 -18.24
C HIS A 647 4.81 4.90 -19.75
N VAL A 648 4.92 6.07 -20.37
CA VAL A 648 4.84 6.15 -21.84
C VAL A 648 6.01 5.41 -22.46
N ALA A 649 7.24 5.58 -21.94
CA ALA A 649 8.42 4.89 -22.46
C ALA A 649 8.31 3.36 -22.38
N SER A 650 8.06 2.80 -21.19
CA SER A 650 7.90 1.35 -21.00
C SER A 650 6.66 0.79 -21.70
N GLY A 651 5.56 1.53 -21.73
CA GLY A 651 4.33 1.18 -22.41
C GLY A 651 4.55 0.96 -23.92
N VAL A 652 5.19 1.93 -24.57
CA VAL A 652 5.49 1.88 -26.01
C VAL A 652 6.59 0.88 -26.31
N ALA A 653 7.65 0.84 -25.50
CA ALA A 653 8.73 -0.13 -25.66
C ALA A 653 8.24 -1.56 -25.48
N GLY A 654 7.40 -1.84 -24.47
CA GLY A 654 6.78 -3.14 -24.24
C GLY A 654 5.94 -3.60 -25.43
N PHE A 655 5.06 -2.74 -25.96
CA PHE A 655 4.26 -3.06 -27.14
C PHE A 655 5.12 -3.29 -28.39
N THR A 656 6.13 -2.45 -28.61
CA THR A 656 7.07 -2.57 -29.74
C THR A 656 7.89 -3.86 -29.63
N ALA A 657 8.38 -4.17 -28.43
CA ALA A 657 9.09 -5.41 -28.13
C ALA A 657 8.20 -6.63 -28.37
N ALA A 658 6.93 -6.58 -27.94
CA ALA A 658 5.96 -7.65 -28.14
C ALA A 658 5.69 -7.92 -29.62
N PHE A 659 5.70 -6.88 -30.47
CA PHE A 659 5.63 -7.03 -31.93
C PHE A 659 6.82 -7.80 -32.49
N TRP A 660 8.06 -7.47 -32.07
CA TRP A 660 9.28 -8.11 -32.56
C TRP A 660 9.47 -9.54 -32.06
N VAL A 661 9.10 -9.81 -30.81
CA VAL A 661 9.17 -11.15 -30.21
C VAL A 661 8.11 -12.06 -30.84
N GLY A 662 6.93 -11.53 -31.20
CA GLY A 662 5.81 -12.30 -31.73
C GLY A 662 4.94 -12.92 -30.63
N PRO A 663 3.81 -13.56 -31.00
CA PRO A 663 2.77 -13.97 -30.06
C PRO A 663 3.08 -15.27 -29.31
N ARG A 664 2.46 -15.45 -28.13
CA ARG A 664 2.33 -16.75 -27.47
C ARG A 664 1.47 -17.69 -28.30
N SER A 665 1.52 -18.98 -27.97
CA SER A 665 0.64 -19.99 -28.59
C SER A 665 -0.84 -19.57 -28.48
N VAL A 666 -1.67 -19.91 -29.47
CA VAL A 666 -3.10 -19.57 -29.47
C VAL A 666 -3.78 -20.12 -28.22
N ARG A 667 -3.50 -21.40 -27.90
CA ARG A 667 -3.99 -22.07 -26.69
C ARG A 667 -3.70 -21.25 -25.43
N ASP A 668 -2.49 -20.72 -25.29
CA ASP A 668 -2.11 -19.97 -24.09
C ASP A 668 -2.72 -18.58 -24.02
N ARG A 669 -3.07 -17.98 -25.17
CA ARG A 669 -3.79 -16.69 -25.22
C ARG A 669 -5.27 -16.84 -24.90
N GLU A 670 -5.89 -17.94 -25.31
CA GLU A 670 -7.31 -18.21 -25.05
C GLU A 670 -7.59 -18.70 -23.63
N THR A 671 -6.58 -19.27 -22.95
CA THR A 671 -6.70 -19.83 -21.59
C THR A 671 -5.74 -19.17 -20.60
N PHE A 672 -5.77 -17.83 -20.51
CA PHE A 672 -4.87 -17.07 -19.64
C PHE A 672 -5.48 -16.78 -18.27
N PHE A 673 -5.20 -17.66 -17.30
CA PHE A 673 -5.56 -17.48 -15.90
C PHE A 673 -4.30 -17.36 -15.02
N PRO A 674 -4.31 -16.48 -14.00
CA PRO A 674 -3.24 -16.44 -12.99
C PRO A 674 -3.06 -17.79 -12.31
N ASN A 675 -1.81 -18.18 -12.04
CA ASN A 675 -1.56 -19.37 -11.24
C ASN A 675 -1.95 -19.17 -9.76
N ASN A 676 -1.85 -17.94 -9.25
CA ASN A 676 -2.17 -17.59 -7.87
C ASN A 676 -2.66 -16.13 -7.76
N MET A 677 -3.97 -15.96 -7.68
CA MET A 677 -4.57 -14.62 -7.63
C MET A 677 -4.25 -13.85 -6.34
N LEU A 678 -4.09 -14.54 -5.20
CA LEU A 678 -3.80 -13.88 -3.93
C LEU A 678 -2.37 -13.31 -3.90
N SER A 679 -1.40 -14.06 -4.44
CA SER A 679 -0.04 -13.55 -4.63
C SER A 679 -0.03 -12.39 -5.63
N MET A 680 -0.80 -12.48 -6.72
CA MET A 680 -0.95 -11.37 -7.67
C MET A 680 -1.44 -10.09 -6.98
N LEU A 681 -2.49 -10.21 -6.14
CA LEU A 681 -2.98 -9.09 -5.33
C LEU A 681 -1.97 -8.58 -4.31
N THR A 682 -1.09 -9.46 -3.78
CA THR A 682 0.04 -9.04 -2.93
C THR A 682 0.97 -8.11 -3.71
N GLY A 683 1.37 -8.51 -4.91
CA GLY A 683 2.24 -7.73 -5.77
C GLY A 683 1.63 -6.38 -6.15
N VAL A 684 0.35 -6.37 -6.53
CA VAL A 684 -0.39 -5.14 -6.84
C VAL A 684 -0.57 -4.24 -5.63
N GLY A 685 -0.80 -4.82 -4.45
CA GLY A 685 -0.88 -4.05 -3.21
C GLY A 685 0.44 -3.39 -2.83
N LEU A 686 1.57 -4.09 -3.03
CA LEU A 686 2.90 -3.50 -2.86
C LEU A 686 3.18 -2.40 -3.89
N LEU A 687 2.70 -2.54 -5.13
CA LEU A 687 2.76 -1.47 -6.14
C LEU A 687 1.98 -0.22 -5.67
N TRP A 688 0.73 -0.39 -5.26
CA TRP A 688 -0.11 0.73 -4.84
C TRP A 688 0.51 1.48 -3.65
N LEU A 689 0.91 0.77 -2.59
CA LEU A 689 1.43 1.42 -1.39
C LEU A 689 2.88 1.90 -1.57
N GLY A 690 3.68 1.21 -2.38
CA GLY A 690 5.00 1.68 -2.75
C GLY A 690 4.95 3.00 -3.53
N TRP A 691 3.84 3.29 -4.22
CA TRP A 691 3.67 4.52 -5.00
C TRP A 691 3.63 5.79 -4.15
N THR A 692 3.40 5.66 -2.83
CA THR A 692 3.64 6.73 -1.87
C THR A 692 5.08 7.24 -1.96
N GLY A 693 6.07 6.35 -2.04
CA GLY A 693 7.47 6.73 -2.26
C GLY A 693 7.75 7.23 -3.68
N PHE A 694 7.07 6.65 -4.67
CA PHE A 694 7.24 7.01 -6.08
C PHE A 694 6.85 8.47 -6.34
N ASN A 695 5.62 8.86 -6.02
CA ASN A 695 5.15 10.22 -6.23
C ASN A 695 5.56 11.14 -5.07
N GLY A 696 5.49 10.68 -3.82
CA GLY A 696 5.86 11.50 -2.65
C GLY A 696 7.35 11.82 -2.56
N GLY A 697 8.21 11.04 -3.23
CA GLY A 697 9.64 11.34 -3.36
C GLY A 697 9.98 12.31 -4.51
N GLY A 698 9.01 12.59 -5.40
CA GLY A 698 9.19 13.47 -6.57
C GLY A 698 9.67 14.89 -6.24
N PRO A 699 9.20 15.54 -5.15
CA PRO A 699 9.68 16.87 -4.76
C PRO A 699 11.12 16.92 -4.22
N PHE A 700 11.79 15.78 -4.03
CA PHE A 700 13.13 15.68 -3.43
C PHE A 700 13.25 16.34 -2.04
N ALA A 701 12.13 16.46 -1.33
CA ALA A 701 12.02 17.06 0.00
C ALA A 701 10.72 16.60 0.67
N VAL A 702 10.67 16.63 2.00
CA VAL A 702 9.47 16.25 2.78
C VAL A 702 8.53 17.43 2.96
N SER A 703 8.10 17.99 1.83
CA SER A 703 7.41 19.28 1.74
C SER A 703 5.89 19.17 1.88
N THR A 704 5.22 20.33 1.86
CA THR A 704 3.76 20.42 1.69
C THR A 704 3.28 19.75 0.40
N ASP A 705 4.09 19.82 -0.65
CA ASP A 705 3.83 19.22 -1.96
C ASP A 705 3.92 17.69 -1.94
N ALA A 706 4.94 17.12 -1.28
CA ALA A 706 5.07 15.66 -1.12
C ALA A 706 3.82 15.05 -0.47
N SER A 707 3.28 15.77 0.51
CA SER A 707 2.08 15.39 1.26
C SER A 707 0.83 15.40 0.37
N LEU A 708 0.67 16.44 -0.46
CA LEU A 708 -0.40 16.55 -1.44
C LEU A 708 -0.28 15.46 -2.52
N ALA A 709 0.93 15.23 -3.03
CA ALA A 709 1.19 14.24 -4.08
C ALA A 709 0.80 12.83 -3.65
N ILE A 710 1.10 12.45 -2.41
CA ILE A 710 0.69 11.16 -1.84
C ILE A 710 -0.83 11.05 -1.79
N LEU A 711 -1.52 12.05 -1.23
CA LEU A 711 -2.97 12.02 -1.14
C LEU A 711 -3.63 11.91 -2.53
N ASN A 712 -3.20 12.73 -3.49
CA ASN A 712 -3.68 12.69 -4.86
C ASN A 712 -3.42 11.33 -5.54
N THR A 713 -2.27 10.72 -5.26
CA THR A 713 -1.91 9.39 -5.78
C THR A 713 -2.94 8.35 -5.38
N HIS A 714 -3.28 8.29 -4.09
CA HIS A 714 -4.25 7.32 -3.61
C HIS A 714 -5.68 7.66 -4.06
N VAL A 715 -6.07 8.94 -4.07
CA VAL A 715 -7.42 9.38 -4.49
C VAL A 715 -7.70 9.04 -5.96
N CYS A 716 -6.76 9.35 -6.86
CA CYS A 716 -6.88 9.01 -8.28
C CYS A 716 -6.99 7.49 -8.47
N THR A 717 -6.12 6.73 -7.79
CA THR A 717 -6.09 5.27 -7.87
C THR A 717 -7.37 4.62 -7.36
N ALA A 718 -7.87 5.03 -6.21
CA ALA A 718 -9.12 4.53 -5.66
C ALA A 718 -10.30 4.83 -6.60
N THR A 719 -10.35 6.03 -7.17
CA THR A 719 -11.40 6.41 -8.12
C THR A 719 -11.32 5.59 -9.41
N SER A 720 -10.12 5.36 -9.94
CA SER A 720 -9.89 4.52 -11.13
C SER A 720 -10.31 3.06 -10.89
N LEU A 721 -9.92 2.48 -9.77
CA LEU A 721 -10.33 1.14 -9.34
C LEU A 721 -11.85 1.01 -9.28
N LEU A 722 -12.54 1.92 -8.58
CA LEU A 722 -14.01 1.89 -8.47
C LEU A 722 -14.70 2.07 -9.82
N THR A 723 -14.13 2.93 -10.69
CA THR A 723 -14.65 3.14 -12.05
C THR A 723 -14.53 1.87 -12.89
N TRP A 724 -13.36 1.22 -12.86
CA TRP A 724 -13.12 -0.01 -13.60
C TRP A 724 -14.08 -1.12 -13.14
N ILE A 725 -14.21 -1.31 -11.83
CA ILE A 725 -15.15 -2.29 -11.24
C ILE A 725 -16.58 -2.00 -11.70
N SER A 726 -16.99 -0.73 -11.69
CA SER A 726 -18.33 -0.33 -12.11
C SER A 726 -18.57 -0.64 -13.59
N LEU A 727 -17.59 -0.38 -14.46
CA LEU A 727 -17.70 -0.70 -15.89
C LEU A 727 -17.75 -2.21 -16.15
N ASP A 728 -16.94 -3.00 -15.46
CA ASP A 728 -17.00 -4.47 -15.54
C ASP A 728 -18.37 -5.00 -15.10
N MET A 729 -18.92 -4.47 -14.01
CA MET A 729 -20.25 -4.85 -13.54
C MET A 729 -21.38 -4.41 -14.50
N ILE A 730 -21.27 -3.22 -15.11
CA ILE A 730 -22.27 -2.73 -16.06
C ILE A 730 -22.27 -3.58 -17.34
N VAL A 731 -21.09 -3.89 -17.87
CA VAL A 731 -20.90 -4.48 -19.20
C VAL A 731 -20.84 -6.00 -19.14
N PHE A 732 -20.07 -6.57 -18.21
CA PHE A 732 -19.86 -8.01 -18.05
C PHE A 732 -20.69 -8.64 -16.93
N LYS A 733 -21.46 -7.85 -16.17
CA LYS A 733 -22.38 -8.30 -15.10
C LYS A 733 -21.72 -8.93 -13.88
N LYS A 734 -20.38 -8.97 -13.83
CA LYS A 734 -19.60 -9.43 -12.67
C LYS A 734 -18.40 -8.51 -12.46
N PRO A 735 -18.00 -8.24 -11.20
CA PRO A 735 -16.75 -7.56 -10.93
C PRO A 735 -15.56 -8.52 -11.09
N SER A 736 -14.50 -8.08 -11.77
CA SER A 736 -13.27 -8.86 -11.99
C SER A 736 -12.12 -8.36 -11.13
N VAL A 737 -11.39 -9.28 -10.51
CA VAL A 737 -10.16 -8.93 -9.77
C VAL A 737 -9.03 -8.58 -10.71
N LEU A 738 -8.92 -9.24 -11.87
CA LEU A 738 -7.99 -8.82 -12.92
C LEU A 738 -8.31 -7.40 -13.39
N GLY A 739 -9.58 -7.09 -13.62
CA GLY A 739 -10.02 -5.74 -13.96
C GLY A 739 -9.65 -4.72 -12.89
N ALA A 740 -9.91 -5.04 -11.62
CA ALA A 740 -9.51 -4.21 -10.49
C ALA A 740 -8.00 -3.95 -10.43
N THR A 741 -7.18 -4.97 -10.67
CA THR A 741 -5.72 -4.81 -10.80
C THR A 741 -5.36 -3.79 -11.88
N GLN A 742 -6.02 -3.85 -13.05
CA GLN A 742 -5.78 -2.87 -14.11
C GLN A 742 -6.23 -1.46 -13.70
N GLY A 743 -7.38 -1.33 -13.04
CA GLY A 743 -7.87 -0.04 -12.53
C GLY A 743 -6.93 0.60 -11.50
N ILE A 744 -6.30 -0.20 -10.64
CA ILE A 744 -5.25 0.26 -9.73
C ILE A 744 -4.06 0.80 -10.54
N ILE A 745 -3.51 0.00 -11.45
CA ILE A 745 -2.31 0.37 -12.22
C ILE A 745 -2.57 1.63 -13.06
N THR A 746 -3.70 1.71 -13.76
CA THR A 746 -3.99 2.86 -14.64
C THR A 746 -4.22 4.14 -13.87
N GLY A 747 -4.82 4.06 -12.68
CA GLY A 747 -5.00 5.21 -11.80
C GLY A 747 -3.68 5.74 -11.26
N LEU A 748 -2.78 4.84 -10.83
CA LEU A 748 -1.42 5.17 -10.39
C LEU A 748 -0.61 5.81 -11.51
N VAL A 749 -0.64 5.22 -12.70
CA VAL A 749 0.09 5.72 -13.88
C VAL A 749 -0.43 7.09 -14.31
N CYS A 750 -1.75 7.28 -14.36
CA CYS A 750 -2.36 8.53 -14.85
C CYS A 750 -2.01 9.72 -13.96
N ILE A 751 -1.89 9.54 -12.65
CA ILE A 751 -1.59 10.64 -11.72
C ILE A 751 -0.08 10.93 -11.60
N THR A 752 0.79 9.98 -11.96
CA THR A 752 2.26 10.14 -11.91
C THR A 752 2.80 11.46 -12.48
N PRO A 753 2.42 11.93 -13.69
CA PRO A 753 2.95 13.19 -14.21
C PRO A 753 2.36 14.43 -13.53
N ALA A 754 1.39 14.28 -12.62
CA ALA A 754 0.54 15.36 -12.12
C ALA A 754 0.47 15.46 -10.59
N ALA A 755 0.96 14.46 -9.84
CA ALA A 755 0.53 14.19 -8.48
C ALA A 755 0.62 15.39 -7.51
N GLY A 756 1.74 16.14 -7.51
CA GLY A 756 1.88 17.35 -6.69
C GLY A 756 1.38 18.64 -7.35
N VAL A 757 1.13 18.64 -8.66
CA VAL A 757 0.83 19.84 -9.43
C VAL A 757 -0.66 20.03 -9.77
N VAL A 758 -1.53 19.13 -9.31
CA VAL A 758 -2.99 19.23 -9.51
C VAL A 758 -3.75 19.24 -8.17
N GLN A 759 -4.97 19.78 -8.19
CA GLN A 759 -5.84 19.76 -7.00
C GLN A 759 -6.53 18.40 -6.81
N GLY A 760 -7.00 18.11 -5.59
CA GLY A 760 -7.63 16.83 -5.27
C GLY A 760 -8.88 16.50 -6.08
N TRP A 761 -9.70 17.52 -6.42
CA TRP A 761 -10.87 17.30 -7.29
C TRP A 761 -10.46 16.88 -8.71
N ALA A 762 -9.32 17.38 -9.21
CA ALA A 762 -8.79 17.00 -10.51
C ALA A 762 -8.25 15.56 -10.47
N ALA A 763 -7.65 15.13 -9.34
CA ALA A 763 -7.25 13.74 -9.14
C ALA A 763 -8.44 12.76 -9.22
N ILE A 764 -9.64 13.14 -8.73
CA ILE A 764 -10.86 12.33 -8.90
C ILE A 764 -11.23 12.22 -10.39
N ILE A 765 -11.24 13.33 -11.13
CA ILE A 765 -11.56 13.32 -12.57
C ILE A 765 -10.54 12.47 -13.35
N MET A 766 -9.25 12.62 -13.04
CA MET A 766 -8.19 11.80 -13.61
C MET A 766 -8.41 10.31 -13.31
N GLY A 767 -8.85 9.97 -12.10
CA GLY A 767 -9.25 8.62 -11.72
C GLY A 767 -10.43 8.08 -12.55
N LEU A 768 -11.50 8.85 -12.70
CA LEU A 768 -12.65 8.47 -13.54
C LEU A 768 -12.22 8.20 -15.00
N LEU A 769 -11.37 9.07 -15.55
CA LEU A 769 -10.90 8.95 -16.93
C LEU A 769 -9.90 7.79 -17.11
N SER A 770 -9.01 7.57 -16.15
CA SER A 770 -8.03 6.46 -16.17
C SER A 770 -8.64 5.09 -15.88
N GLY A 771 -9.78 5.04 -15.19
CA GLY A 771 -10.59 3.83 -15.09
C GLY A 771 -11.41 3.56 -16.36
N SER A 772 -11.76 4.58 -17.14
CA SER A 772 -12.66 4.44 -18.30
C SER A 772 -11.95 4.30 -19.64
N ILE A 773 -10.94 5.14 -19.92
CA ILE A 773 -10.27 5.21 -21.22
C ILE A 773 -9.37 3.98 -21.44
N PRO A 774 -8.42 3.65 -20.55
CA PRO A 774 -7.68 2.39 -20.61
C PRO A 774 -8.61 1.16 -20.70
N TRP A 775 -9.67 1.10 -19.88
CA TRP A 775 -10.69 0.04 -19.96
C TRP A 775 -11.30 -0.07 -21.36
N PHE A 776 -11.73 1.05 -21.95
CA PHE A 776 -12.29 1.07 -23.30
C PHE A 776 -11.27 0.61 -24.35
N THR A 777 -10.03 1.10 -24.25
CA THR A 777 -8.98 0.72 -25.21
C THR A 777 -8.65 -0.78 -25.14
N MET A 778 -8.57 -1.35 -23.93
CA MET A 778 -8.21 -2.74 -23.68
C MET A 778 -9.38 -3.69 -23.98
N MET A 779 -10.58 -3.39 -23.46
CA MET A 779 -11.72 -4.31 -23.55
C MET A 779 -12.46 -4.24 -24.88
N ILE A 780 -12.44 -3.08 -25.55
CA ILE A 780 -13.20 -2.82 -26.78
C ILE A 780 -12.28 -2.58 -27.98
N LEU A 781 -11.37 -1.60 -27.93
CA LEU A 781 -10.57 -1.25 -29.13
C LEU A 781 -9.55 -2.31 -29.52
N GLN A 782 -8.91 -2.99 -28.56
CA GLN A 782 -7.93 -4.05 -28.83
C GLN A 782 -8.52 -5.17 -29.70
N LYS A 783 -9.82 -5.46 -29.54
CA LYS A 783 -10.55 -6.47 -30.33
C LYS A 783 -10.91 -5.97 -31.74
N LYS A 784 -11.06 -4.66 -31.93
CA LYS A 784 -11.51 -4.04 -33.19
C LYS A 784 -10.37 -3.62 -34.12
N ILE A 785 -9.24 -3.19 -33.56
CA ILE A 785 -8.11 -2.65 -34.35
C ILE A 785 -7.14 -3.78 -34.73
N SER A 786 -6.92 -3.97 -36.04
CA SER A 786 -6.12 -5.07 -36.58
C SER A 786 -4.68 -5.11 -36.04
N VAL A 787 -4.03 -3.94 -35.92
CA VAL A 787 -2.66 -3.84 -35.38
C VAL A 787 -2.60 -4.28 -33.92
N LEU A 788 -3.53 -3.79 -33.09
CA LEU A 788 -3.60 -4.14 -31.66
C LEU A 788 -3.88 -5.64 -31.45
N ARG A 789 -4.75 -6.22 -32.28
CA ARG A 789 -5.09 -7.65 -32.20
C ARG A 789 -3.92 -8.58 -32.58
N LYS A 790 -3.00 -8.11 -33.45
CA LYS A 790 -1.85 -8.90 -33.91
C LYS A 790 -0.71 -8.94 -32.90
N VAL A 791 -0.59 -7.93 -32.05
CA VAL A 791 0.48 -7.84 -31.05
C VAL A 791 -0.01 -8.45 -29.74
N ASP A 792 0.70 -9.48 -29.27
CA ASP A 792 0.41 -10.15 -28.00
C ASP A 792 1.12 -9.45 -26.84
N ASP A 793 0.53 -8.34 -26.39
CA ASP A 793 0.95 -7.65 -25.16
C ASP A 793 0.38 -8.39 -23.95
N THR A 794 1.25 -9.13 -23.24
CA THR A 794 0.82 -10.15 -22.26
C THR A 794 -0.01 -9.60 -21.11
N LEU A 795 0.40 -8.47 -20.53
CA LEU A 795 -0.35 -7.82 -19.44
C LEU A 795 -1.10 -6.56 -19.87
N GLY A 796 -1.09 -6.23 -21.17
CA GLY A 796 -1.70 -5.01 -21.68
C GLY A 796 -0.94 -3.74 -21.29
N VAL A 797 0.39 -3.82 -21.23
CA VAL A 797 1.31 -2.72 -20.86
C VAL A 797 1.10 -1.46 -21.74
N LEU A 798 0.68 -1.62 -22.99
CA LEU A 798 0.24 -0.51 -23.85
C LEU A 798 -0.91 0.28 -23.20
N HIS A 799 -1.93 -0.42 -22.71
CA HIS A 799 -3.13 0.21 -22.18
C HIS A 799 -2.90 0.76 -20.77
N THR A 800 -2.20 -0.01 -19.95
CA THR A 800 -2.02 0.29 -18.53
C THR A 800 -0.92 1.32 -18.27
N HIS A 801 0.10 1.39 -19.13
CA HIS A 801 1.20 2.34 -19.02
C HIS A 801 1.21 3.41 -20.11
N CYS A 802 1.17 3.04 -21.40
CA CYS A 802 1.23 4.04 -22.47
C CYS A 802 -0.05 4.88 -22.56
N VAL A 803 -1.23 4.27 -22.71
CA VAL A 803 -2.50 5.01 -22.81
C VAL A 803 -2.78 5.80 -21.53
N ALA A 804 -2.63 5.19 -20.35
CA ALA A 804 -2.81 5.87 -19.09
C ALA A 804 -1.77 6.98 -18.85
N GLY A 805 -0.50 6.78 -19.22
CA GLY A 805 0.56 7.77 -19.09
C GLY A 805 0.39 8.96 -20.03
N CYS A 806 -0.02 8.70 -21.27
CA CYS A 806 -0.40 9.74 -22.23
C CYS A 806 -1.60 10.54 -21.73
N LEU A 807 -2.64 9.86 -21.23
CA LEU A 807 -3.79 10.51 -20.63
C LEU A 807 -3.38 11.40 -19.45
N GLY A 808 -2.56 10.87 -18.54
CA GLY A 808 -1.99 11.62 -17.43
C GLY A 808 -1.26 12.88 -17.87
N GLY A 809 -0.35 12.77 -18.84
CA GLY A 809 0.39 13.90 -19.37
C GLY A 809 -0.49 14.98 -20.02
N ILE A 810 -1.53 14.57 -20.76
CA ILE A 810 -2.52 15.50 -21.35
C ILE A 810 -3.30 16.21 -20.24
N LEU A 811 -3.80 15.45 -19.27
CA LEU A 811 -4.59 16.00 -18.16
C LEU A 811 -3.75 16.89 -17.24
N THR A 812 -2.46 16.62 -17.07
CA THR A 812 -1.51 17.56 -16.44
C THR A 812 -1.49 18.89 -17.20
N GLY A 813 -1.35 18.86 -18.52
CA GLY A 813 -1.39 20.08 -19.35
C GLY A 813 -2.70 20.87 -19.22
N ILE A 814 -3.80 20.22 -18.84
CA ILE A 814 -5.10 20.86 -18.62
C ILE A 814 -5.25 21.36 -17.18
N PHE A 815 -4.88 20.55 -16.18
CA PHE A 815 -5.21 20.76 -14.77
C PHE A 815 -4.04 21.21 -13.89
N ALA A 816 -2.84 21.41 -14.44
CA ALA A 816 -1.70 21.89 -13.66
C ALA A 816 -1.99 23.26 -13.05
N GLU A 817 -1.99 23.32 -11.72
CA GLU A 817 -2.36 24.50 -10.95
C GLU A 817 -1.11 25.39 -10.75
N PRO A 818 -1.19 26.71 -10.99
CA PRO A 818 0.02 27.53 -11.03
C PRO A 818 0.78 27.70 -9.70
N LYS A 819 0.07 27.78 -8.56
CA LYS A 819 0.70 27.85 -7.23
C LYS A 819 1.38 26.54 -6.89
N LEU A 820 0.78 25.40 -7.22
CA LEU A 820 1.39 24.08 -7.02
C LEU A 820 2.64 23.91 -7.87
N ASN A 821 2.61 24.31 -9.15
CA ASN A 821 3.81 24.32 -9.98
C ASN A 821 4.92 25.23 -9.41
N ARG A 822 4.55 26.40 -8.88
CA ARG A 822 5.51 27.28 -8.19
C ARG A 822 6.13 26.61 -6.96
N ILE A 823 5.35 25.84 -6.21
CA ILE A 823 5.83 25.08 -5.04
C ILE A 823 6.79 23.96 -5.46
N PHE A 824 6.47 23.24 -6.54
CA PHE A 824 7.27 22.11 -7.02
C PHE A 824 8.56 22.54 -7.71
N TYR A 825 8.49 23.40 -8.73
CA TYR A 825 9.65 23.83 -9.51
C TYR A 825 10.50 24.91 -8.82
N LEU A 826 9.92 25.66 -7.87
CA LEU A 826 10.59 26.78 -7.17
C LEU A 826 11.24 27.81 -8.12
N VAL A 827 10.65 28.02 -9.30
CA VAL A 827 11.16 28.96 -10.31
C VAL A 827 10.35 30.27 -10.35
N ASP A 828 11.04 31.37 -10.66
CA ASP A 828 10.42 32.70 -10.77
C ASP A 828 9.46 32.81 -11.97
N ASN A 829 9.72 32.06 -13.05
CA ASN A 829 8.89 32.00 -14.26
C ASN A 829 7.77 30.94 -14.20
N TRP A 830 7.17 30.72 -13.02
CA TRP A 830 6.15 29.68 -12.80
C TRP A 830 4.94 29.78 -13.75
N GLU A 831 4.64 30.95 -14.30
CA GLU A 831 3.57 31.16 -15.28
C GLU A 831 3.71 30.25 -16.51
N HIS A 832 4.94 29.85 -16.82
CA HIS A 832 5.32 28.94 -17.88
C HIS A 832 4.68 27.55 -17.74
N TYR A 833 4.28 27.14 -16.54
CA TYR A 833 3.73 25.82 -16.20
C TYR A 833 2.20 25.84 -15.96
N THR A 834 1.51 26.90 -16.40
CA THR A 834 0.07 27.05 -16.16
C THR A 834 -0.76 26.09 -17.02
N GLY A 835 -1.56 25.21 -16.39
CA GLY A 835 -2.50 24.34 -17.10
C GLY A 835 -3.65 25.09 -17.77
N LEU A 836 -4.21 24.53 -18.84
CA LEU A 836 -5.23 25.17 -19.67
C LEU A 836 -6.46 25.67 -18.89
N ALA A 837 -6.98 24.89 -17.94
CA ALA A 837 -8.18 25.25 -17.20
C ALA A 837 -8.00 26.56 -16.41
N TYR A 838 -6.84 26.74 -15.76
CA TYR A 838 -6.51 27.96 -15.03
C TYR A 838 -6.11 29.10 -15.96
N ALA A 839 -5.36 28.80 -17.02
CA ALA A 839 -4.99 29.80 -18.04
C ALA A 839 -6.22 30.45 -18.68
N VAL A 840 -7.27 29.67 -19.01
CA VAL A 840 -8.51 30.20 -19.58
C VAL A 840 -9.23 31.10 -18.57
N HIS A 841 -9.34 30.66 -17.31
CA HIS A 841 -9.94 31.45 -16.24
C HIS A 841 -9.21 32.79 -16.02
N ASP A 842 -7.88 32.80 -16.11
CA ASP A 842 -7.05 33.99 -15.88
C ASP A 842 -6.86 34.85 -17.15
N GLY A 843 -7.56 34.57 -18.26
CA GLY A 843 -7.42 35.31 -19.52
C GLY A 843 -6.12 35.06 -20.30
N ARG A 844 -5.34 34.04 -19.92
CA ARG A 844 -4.05 33.64 -20.50
C ARG A 844 -4.13 32.37 -21.34
N ALA A 845 -5.25 32.13 -22.05
CA ALA A 845 -5.51 30.87 -22.76
C ALA A 845 -4.37 30.39 -23.69
N LYS A 846 -3.63 31.31 -24.33
CA LYS A 846 -2.45 30.97 -25.15
C LYS A 846 -1.36 30.25 -24.35
N ALA A 847 -1.12 30.63 -23.09
CA ALA A 847 -0.16 29.98 -22.21
C ALA A 847 -0.61 28.55 -21.86
N GLY A 848 -1.91 28.37 -21.59
CA GLY A 848 -2.49 27.06 -21.36
C GLY A 848 -2.43 26.12 -22.57
N LEU A 849 -2.75 26.64 -23.77
CA LEU A 849 -2.64 25.88 -25.02
C LEU A 849 -1.19 25.51 -25.31
N ARG A 850 -0.24 26.40 -25.01
CA ARG A 850 1.20 26.10 -25.08
C ARG A 850 1.57 24.95 -24.14
N GLN A 851 1.07 24.96 -22.91
CA GLN A 851 1.37 23.88 -21.96
C GLN A 851 0.87 22.53 -22.48
N VAL A 852 -0.40 22.45 -22.92
CA VAL A 852 -0.93 21.23 -23.55
C VAL A 852 -0.09 20.82 -24.78
N GLY A 853 0.33 21.77 -25.61
CA GLY A 853 1.20 21.53 -26.75
C GLY A 853 2.55 20.92 -26.38
N ILE A 854 3.20 21.40 -25.31
CA ILE A 854 4.45 20.85 -24.80
C ILE A 854 4.24 19.42 -24.27
N GLN A 855 3.17 19.18 -23.52
CA GLN A 855 2.83 17.84 -23.05
C GLN A 855 2.64 16.86 -24.21
N LEU A 856 1.97 17.28 -25.29
CA LEU A 856 1.78 16.47 -26.51
C LEU A 856 3.10 16.23 -27.25
N LEU A 857 3.95 17.25 -27.35
CA LEU A 857 5.29 17.12 -27.94
C LEU A 857 6.14 16.09 -27.19
N GLY A 858 6.09 16.11 -25.87
CA GLY A 858 6.72 15.10 -25.02
C GLY A 858 6.21 13.69 -25.32
N ILE A 859 4.89 13.50 -25.46
CA ILE A 859 4.30 12.19 -25.79
C ILE A 859 4.85 11.71 -27.13
N VAL A 860 4.79 12.57 -28.16
CA VAL A 860 5.24 12.23 -29.51
C VAL A 860 6.73 11.87 -29.52
N PHE A 861 7.57 12.65 -28.83
CA PHE A 861 9.00 12.37 -28.70
C PHE A 861 9.25 10.99 -28.07
N VAL A 862 8.64 10.71 -26.91
CA VAL A 862 8.85 9.44 -26.20
C VAL A 862 8.31 8.25 -27.00
N VAL A 863 7.16 8.39 -27.66
CA VAL A 863 6.59 7.35 -28.52
C VAL A 863 7.53 7.04 -29.68
N ILE A 864 7.98 8.06 -30.43
CA ILE A 864 8.86 7.86 -31.59
C ILE A 864 10.18 7.24 -31.15
N LEU A 865 10.82 7.79 -30.10
CA LEU A 865 12.08 7.28 -29.57
C LEU A 865 11.96 5.79 -29.21
N ASN A 866 10.91 5.41 -28.48
CA ASN A 866 10.75 4.04 -28.03
C ASN A 866 10.36 3.06 -29.14
N VAL A 867 9.62 3.49 -30.16
CA VAL A 867 9.39 2.64 -31.35
C VAL A 867 10.70 2.40 -32.10
N VAL A 868 11.47 3.45 -32.35
CA VAL A 868 12.70 3.38 -33.16
C VAL A 868 13.80 2.63 -32.41
N ILE A 869 14.17 3.07 -31.20
CA ILE A 869 15.30 2.49 -30.46
C ILE A 869 15.02 1.05 -30.06
N THR A 870 13.80 0.74 -29.58
CA THR A 870 13.44 -0.64 -29.24
C THR A 870 13.54 -1.54 -30.47
N THR A 871 13.05 -1.07 -31.62
CA THR A 871 13.19 -1.81 -32.90
C THR A 871 14.65 -2.06 -33.26
N LEU A 872 15.51 -1.05 -33.20
CA LEU A 872 16.93 -1.19 -33.52
C LEU A 872 17.63 -2.18 -32.58
N ILE A 873 17.36 -2.11 -31.28
CA ILE A 873 17.90 -3.04 -30.28
C ILE A 873 17.46 -4.48 -30.61
N PHE A 874 16.19 -4.71 -30.90
CA PHE A 874 15.69 -6.04 -31.22
C PHE A 874 16.25 -6.60 -32.54
N LEU A 875 16.48 -5.74 -33.54
CA LEU A 875 17.17 -6.15 -34.78
C LEU A 875 18.61 -6.61 -34.50
N VAL A 876 19.32 -5.90 -33.62
CA VAL A 876 20.68 -6.29 -33.20
C VAL A 876 20.66 -7.60 -32.40
N ILE A 877 19.78 -7.73 -31.41
CA ILE A 877 19.71 -8.94 -30.58
C ILE A 877 19.32 -10.16 -31.42
N LYS A 878 18.37 -10.00 -32.34
CA LYS A 878 17.92 -11.10 -33.21
C LYS A 878 19.03 -11.66 -34.09
N ALA A 879 20.07 -10.87 -34.40
CA ALA A 879 21.22 -11.32 -35.16
C ALA A 879 22.11 -12.32 -34.37
N VAL A 880 22.04 -12.33 -33.03
CA VAL A 880 22.90 -13.16 -32.17
C VAL A 880 22.13 -14.19 -31.35
N VAL A 881 20.89 -13.89 -30.94
CA VAL A 881 20.07 -14.76 -30.08
C VAL A 881 18.60 -14.71 -30.54
N PRO A 882 17.90 -15.86 -30.61
CA PRO A 882 16.46 -15.88 -30.86
C PRO A 882 15.70 -15.05 -29.81
N LEU A 883 14.82 -14.16 -30.25
CA LEU A 883 14.05 -13.30 -29.36
C LEU A 883 12.98 -14.06 -28.56
N ARG A 884 12.38 -15.08 -29.19
CA ARG A 884 11.28 -15.88 -28.66
C ARG A 884 11.75 -17.31 -28.41
N LEU A 885 11.21 -17.93 -27.36
CA LEU A 885 11.37 -19.36 -27.12
C LEU A 885 10.74 -20.20 -28.26
N THR A 886 11.26 -21.40 -28.47
CA THR A 886 10.68 -22.38 -29.42
C THR A 886 9.33 -22.88 -28.91
N GLU A 887 8.46 -23.40 -29.79
CA GLU A 887 7.15 -23.93 -29.37
C GLU A 887 7.28 -25.05 -28.33
N GLU A 888 8.30 -25.90 -28.44
CA GLU A 888 8.62 -26.95 -27.47
C GLU A 888 8.95 -26.35 -26.09
N ALA A 889 9.86 -25.38 -26.04
CA ALA A 889 10.22 -24.69 -24.80
C ALA A 889 9.05 -23.89 -24.22
N LEU A 890 8.17 -23.31 -25.05
CA LEU A 890 6.96 -22.63 -24.57
C LEU A 890 5.96 -23.59 -23.93
N ASN A 891 5.91 -24.83 -24.40
CA ASN A 891 5.04 -25.87 -23.85
C ASN A 891 5.58 -26.42 -22.53
N MET A 892 6.88 -26.72 -22.45
CA MET A 892 7.56 -27.15 -21.22
C MET A 892 7.61 -26.03 -20.17
N GLY A 893 7.97 -24.82 -20.61
CA GLY A 893 8.09 -23.65 -19.74
C GLY A 893 9.41 -23.61 -18.97
N ASP A 894 9.34 -23.28 -17.68
CA ASP A 894 10.48 -23.02 -16.80
C ASP A 894 11.44 -24.22 -16.70
N GLU A 895 10.95 -25.45 -16.82
CA GLU A 895 11.79 -26.65 -16.89
C GLU A 895 12.78 -26.58 -18.07
N SER A 896 12.34 -26.11 -19.24
CA SER A 896 13.21 -25.98 -20.41
C SER A 896 14.20 -24.82 -20.33
N VAL A 897 13.88 -23.78 -19.55
CA VAL A 897 14.67 -22.54 -19.46
C VAL A 897 15.66 -22.58 -18.30
N HIS A 898 15.17 -22.98 -17.12
CA HIS A 898 15.88 -22.95 -15.85
C HIS A 898 16.17 -24.34 -15.29
N GLY A 899 15.48 -25.38 -15.78
CA GLY A 899 15.50 -26.71 -15.16
C GLY A 899 14.72 -26.73 -13.84
N GLU A 900 13.79 -25.79 -13.67
CA GLU A 900 13.05 -25.59 -12.43
C GLU A 900 11.52 -25.54 -12.63
N GLU A 901 10.77 -26.05 -11.65
CA GLU A 901 9.34 -25.85 -11.48
C GLU A 901 9.05 -24.84 -10.36
N ALA A 902 8.03 -24.01 -10.57
CA ALA A 902 7.62 -23.00 -9.60
C ALA A 902 7.01 -23.56 -8.30
N TYR A 903 6.42 -24.76 -8.35
CA TYR A 903 5.80 -25.42 -7.20
C TYR A 903 6.21 -26.89 -7.14
N ALA A 904 6.85 -27.29 -6.06
CA ALA A 904 7.11 -28.70 -5.73
C ALA A 904 5.82 -29.34 -5.19
N LEU A 905 4.98 -29.84 -6.09
CA LEU A 905 3.75 -30.58 -5.77
C LEU A 905 3.94 -32.09 -5.97
N TYR A 906 5.09 -32.61 -5.55
CA TYR A 906 5.40 -34.03 -5.63
C TYR A 906 5.12 -34.70 -4.28
N GLY A 907 4.71 -35.97 -4.30
CA GLY A 907 4.62 -36.77 -3.08
C GLY A 907 6.02 -37.11 -2.55
N ASP A 908 6.16 -37.27 -1.23
CA ASP A 908 7.41 -37.75 -0.64
C ASP A 908 7.83 -39.08 -1.29
N GLY A 909 9.06 -39.11 -1.81
CA GLY A 909 9.65 -40.28 -2.47
C GLY A 909 9.59 -40.28 -4.00
N GLU A 910 8.83 -39.38 -4.64
CA GLU A 910 8.91 -39.17 -6.08
C GLU A 910 10.16 -38.35 -6.42
N LYS A 911 11.23 -39.02 -6.85
CA LYS A 911 12.42 -38.37 -7.41
C LYS A 911 12.15 -38.04 -8.87
N ASN A 912 12.18 -36.75 -9.22
CA ASN A 912 12.33 -36.35 -10.60
C ASN A 912 13.83 -36.40 -10.95
N GLU A 913 14.27 -37.46 -11.61
CA GLU A 913 15.69 -37.70 -11.95
C GLU A 913 16.27 -36.66 -12.94
N ASN A 914 15.43 -35.81 -13.53
CA ASN A 914 15.81 -34.83 -14.55
C ASN A 914 16.17 -33.42 -14.02
N TYR A 915 16.12 -33.20 -12.71
CA TYR A 915 16.46 -31.89 -12.16
C TYR A 915 17.98 -31.69 -12.10
N LYS A 916 18.42 -30.46 -12.36
CA LYS A 916 19.80 -30.04 -12.08
C LYS A 916 19.99 -30.18 -10.56
N GLN A 917 20.66 -31.24 -10.11
CA GLN A 917 21.05 -31.38 -8.70
C GLN A 917 22.00 -30.23 -8.38
N THR A 918 21.47 -29.14 -7.80
CA THR A 918 22.26 -28.15 -7.10
C THR A 918 22.76 -28.84 -5.83
N ALA A 919 23.87 -29.59 -5.96
CA ALA A 919 24.56 -30.30 -4.89
C ALA A 919 25.20 -29.36 -3.84
N ALA A 920 24.59 -28.20 -3.56
CA ALA A 920 24.97 -27.27 -2.52
C ALA A 920 24.21 -27.51 -1.21
N TYR A 921 23.04 -28.16 -1.25
CA TYR A 921 22.27 -28.55 -0.07
C TYR A 921 22.04 -30.05 -0.08
N GLY A 922 23.10 -30.80 0.22
CA GLY A 922 22.98 -32.22 0.51
C GLY A 922 22.23 -32.43 1.82
N PHE A 923 20.93 -32.70 1.73
CA PHE A 923 20.22 -33.45 2.76
C PHE A 923 20.04 -34.87 2.22
N ALA A 924 21.02 -35.72 2.52
CA ALA A 924 20.88 -37.16 2.49
C ALA A 924 20.36 -37.64 3.85
#